data_AF-A0A971FIE4-F1
#
_entry.id   AF-A0A971FIE4-F1
#
_cell.length_a   1.000
_cell.length_b   1.000
_cell.length_c   1.000
_cell.angle_alpha   90.00
_cell.angle_beta   90.00
_cell.angle_gamma   90.00
#
_symmetry.space_group_name_H-M   'P 1'
#
loop_
_entity.id
_entity.type
_entity.pdbx_description
1 polymer ?
#
loop_
_entity_poly.entity_id
_entity_poly.type
_entity_poly.pdbx_seq_one_letter_code
_entity_poly.pdbx_strand_id
1 'polypeptide(L)'
;MVCCFQVSRYGCVLACLLCSVSGAWELDESPAEAQDWGYRPAEAAVAEVNPPSFTWRPDETAAAYDLEIAGDAGFERITYSAPGLPWSAHCPDQALAPGSYHWRYRGVDADGNASGWSKTRAFTVPEDCVAFPMPTRADLVGRIPAEHPRLFIDTAEVVRLRGLADGPLAARWRELVKQADKLLANPPDTSEPPKYPEGTERKGKEWRRIWWGNRTHGIKAADAAATLAFVYRLSGDRRYGEAARAILLAVCAWDPKGATNYRYNDEAAMPLLYLPSRAYTWAYDMFTPEERERVAAVMRVRGEDCYNSLRGRKHLWRPYSSHHNRAWHKLGELATVFYDVIPEASEWLEYGMTIFYTCYPVWGDADGGWHEGQAYWLSYLSRFLYWALAMDIPYGINAFDKPFFKHAGDFGLYSCPPGTETGAFGDLAQNSASGKIASFMGQMAAVADNPYWVWYAAQHGDNGPGGYFGFLTAARERTVEVRPPDTLPSSKAFRGTGLAVLNSRLTEGKDNVQIHFKSSPFGTQSHGYNANNAFLLNLRGERMLIQSGSRDIYGSPHHEKWMWQTKSDNAILVNGEGQFPHTVKSQGRITHFHTDGAFDLVAGEAGGSYANLDRWVRRIFFFKPGVILIHDVLEAPEAATFQWLLHAKHPFALGDRTLRLEADTGKLDLEFLKPAGLAFSQTSVFDPPPHEWANLTLEEWHFTAATQTPEKFMEFITVIRVDGVDASASMTEEGDGTALSLALADNTARVLLQKERFQVHYGSLDTTWEDNEDGRKF
;
A
#
# COMPACT_ATOMS: atom_id res chain seq x y z
N MET A 1 -18.87 -2.48 88.93
CA MET A 1 -18.81 -1.40 89.94
C MET A 1 -17.58 -0.56 89.64
N VAL A 2 -17.81 0.69 89.23
CA VAL A 2 -16.97 1.91 89.31
C VAL A 2 -15.48 1.86 88.93
N CYS A 3 -15.18 2.67 87.90
CA CYS A 3 -14.00 3.49 87.59
C CYS A 3 -12.61 3.15 88.16
N CYS A 4 -11.61 3.17 87.26
CA CYS A 4 -10.24 3.51 87.60
C CYS A 4 -9.64 4.49 86.57
N PHE A 5 -8.75 5.34 87.09
CA PHE A 5 -8.23 6.60 86.55
C PHE A 5 -7.14 6.48 85.47
N GLN A 6 -6.93 7.63 84.81
CA GLN A 6 -5.81 8.06 83.94
C GLN A 6 -4.40 7.57 84.37
N VAL A 7 -3.48 7.47 83.40
CA VAL A 7 -2.31 8.38 83.21
C VAL A 7 -1.52 7.98 81.94
N SER A 8 -1.13 9.01 81.20
CA SER A 8 -0.32 9.00 79.98
C SER A 8 1.13 8.53 80.20
N ARG A 9 1.68 7.74 79.27
CA ARG A 9 3.11 7.69 78.97
C ARG A 9 3.34 7.57 77.46
N TYR A 10 4.04 8.56 76.93
CA TYR A 10 4.60 8.60 75.59
C TYR A 10 5.58 7.44 75.38
N GLY A 11 5.38 6.70 74.29
CA GLY A 11 6.35 5.77 73.72
C GLY A 11 6.20 5.81 72.21
N CYS A 12 7.15 6.47 71.53
CA CYS A 12 7.26 6.49 70.08
C CYS A 12 7.39 5.05 69.56
N VAL A 13 6.35 4.55 68.90
CA VAL A 13 6.49 3.39 68.02
C VAL A 13 6.92 3.93 66.67
N LEU A 14 8.21 3.78 66.38
CA LEU A 14 8.77 3.95 65.04
C LEU A 14 8.16 2.85 64.16
N ALA A 15 7.03 3.15 63.51
CA ALA A 15 6.56 2.33 62.41
C ALA A 15 7.48 2.62 61.22
N CYS A 16 8.49 1.76 61.04
CA CYS A 16 9.24 1.69 59.79
C CYS A 16 8.24 1.34 58.67
N LEU A 17 7.70 2.37 58.02
CA LEU A 17 7.26 2.27 56.64
C LEU A 17 8.50 1.89 55.84
N LEU A 18 8.69 0.58 55.65
CA LEU A 18 9.45 0.07 54.52
C LEU A 18 8.72 0.58 53.27
N CYS A 19 9.09 1.77 52.82
CA CYS A 19 8.93 2.13 51.42
C CYS A 19 9.77 1.11 50.67
N SER A 20 9.12 0.05 50.18
CA SER A 20 9.66 -0.70 49.07
C SER A 20 9.86 0.29 47.94
N VAL A 21 11.11 0.73 47.75
CA VAL A 21 11.53 1.32 46.49
C VAL A 21 11.36 0.20 45.47
N SER A 22 10.18 0.08 44.87
CA SER A 22 10.04 -0.76 43.69
C SER A 22 10.94 -0.13 42.65
N GLY A 23 12.04 -0.79 42.32
CA GLY A 23 12.90 -0.34 41.23
C GLY A 23 12.04 -0.13 39.99
N ALA A 24 12.29 0.95 39.25
CA ALA A 24 11.66 1.17 37.96
C ALA A 24 11.82 -0.10 37.10
N TRP A 25 10.74 -0.61 36.53
CA TRP A 25 10.86 -1.80 35.68
C TRP A 25 11.64 -1.44 34.41
N GLU A 26 12.27 -2.45 33.81
CA GLU A 26 12.99 -2.30 32.55
C GLU A 26 12.04 -2.55 31.37
N LEU A 27 12.08 -1.66 30.38
CA LEU A 27 11.32 -1.81 29.14
C LEU A 27 11.86 -2.96 28.29
N ASP A 28 10.99 -3.68 27.59
CA ASP A 28 11.40 -4.51 26.47
C ASP A 28 11.83 -3.61 25.29
N GLU A 29 13.13 -3.60 25.01
CA GLU A 29 13.72 -2.88 23.89
C GLU A 29 14.27 -3.80 22.79
N SER A 30 13.81 -5.05 22.75
CA SER A 30 14.25 -6.01 21.75
C SER A 30 14.00 -5.50 20.32
N PRO A 31 14.93 -5.76 19.37
CA PRO A 31 14.77 -5.35 17.98
C PRO A 31 13.42 -5.78 17.41
N ALA A 32 12.87 -4.94 16.53
CA ALA A 32 11.63 -5.24 15.83
C ALA A 32 11.75 -6.56 15.08
N GLU A 33 10.74 -7.41 15.18
CA GLU A 33 10.64 -8.60 14.34
C GLU A 33 10.25 -8.19 12.91
N ALA A 34 10.40 -9.09 11.97
CA ALA A 34 10.21 -8.75 10.56
C ALA A 34 8.75 -8.36 10.18
N GLN A 35 7.76 -8.67 11.02
CA GLN A 35 6.36 -8.19 10.87
C GLN A 35 6.02 -6.99 11.76
N ASP A 36 6.97 -6.46 12.51
CA ASP A 36 6.78 -5.27 13.31
C ASP A 36 7.11 -4.02 12.48
N TRP A 37 6.45 -2.90 12.78
CA TRP A 37 6.73 -1.59 12.20
C TRP A 37 8.10 -1.05 12.60
N GLY A 38 8.48 -1.40 13.83
CA GLY A 38 9.75 -1.05 14.44
C GLY A 38 9.80 0.34 15.06
N TYR A 39 10.97 0.66 15.60
CA TYR A 39 11.23 1.95 16.22
C TYR A 39 11.35 3.02 15.13
N ARG A 40 10.51 4.05 15.18
CA ARG A 40 10.55 5.20 14.28
C ARG A 40 10.64 6.50 15.10
N PRO A 41 11.44 7.49 14.69
CA PRO A 41 12.54 7.36 13.71
C PRO A 41 13.53 6.27 14.14
N ALA A 42 14.02 5.49 13.17
CA ALA A 42 15.08 4.52 13.43
C ALA A 42 16.39 5.25 13.77
N GLU A 43 17.35 4.54 14.34
CA GLU A 43 18.67 5.12 14.62
C GLU A 43 19.30 5.69 13.33
N ALA A 44 19.76 6.93 13.41
CA ALA A 44 20.32 7.71 12.31
C ALA A 44 19.38 7.89 11.09
N ALA A 45 18.06 7.81 11.29
CA ALA A 45 17.09 8.06 10.22
C ALA A 45 17.07 9.54 9.81
N VAL A 46 16.80 9.79 8.53
CA VAL A 46 16.45 11.10 7.99
C VAL A 46 14.93 11.16 7.86
N ALA A 47 14.30 12.21 8.40
CA ALA A 47 12.86 12.36 8.40
C ALA A 47 12.33 12.66 6.98
N GLU A 48 11.34 11.88 6.54
CA GLU A 48 10.62 12.11 5.27
C GLU A 48 9.51 13.16 5.42
N VAL A 49 9.05 13.40 6.65
CA VAL A 49 7.99 14.35 7.01
C VAL A 49 8.31 14.97 8.37
N ASN A 50 7.88 16.21 8.59
CA ASN A 50 8.17 17.00 9.79
C ASN A 50 6.87 17.41 10.51
N PRO A 51 6.67 17.03 11.79
CA PRO A 51 7.54 16.20 12.60
C PRO A 51 7.52 14.74 12.10
N PRO A 52 8.60 13.98 12.33
CA PRO A 52 8.57 12.56 12.02
C PRO A 52 7.61 11.83 12.96
N SER A 53 7.21 10.62 12.56
CA SER A 53 6.42 9.76 13.42
C SER A 53 7.28 9.06 14.47
N PHE A 54 6.77 8.98 15.69
CA PHE A 54 7.39 8.25 16.79
C PHE A 54 6.62 6.97 17.04
N THR A 55 7.27 5.82 16.95
CA THR A 55 6.68 4.51 17.27
C THR A 55 7.69 3.69 18.04
N TRP A 56 7.22 2.96 19.05
CA TRP A 56 8.06 2.10 19.87
C TRP A 56 7.33 0.83 20.27
N ARG A 57 8.10 -0.13 20.80
CA ARG A 57 7.57 -1.41 21.23
C ARG A 57 6.61 -1.20 22.40
N PRO A 58 5.37 -1.71 22.32
CA PRO A 58 4.43 -1.64 23.43
C PRO A 58 4.87 -2.57 24.57
N ASP A 59 4.84 -2.04 25.79
CA ASP A 59 5.09 -2.75 27.05
C ASP A 59 3.75 -3.16 27.68
N GLU A 60 3.68 -4.37 28.24
CA GLU A 60 2.44 -4.90 28.84
C GLU A 60 2.14 -4.33 30.24
N THR A 61 3.15 -3.77 30.91
CA THR A 61 3.04 -3.11 32.22
C THR A 61 2.58 -1.66 32.07
N ALA A 62 2.94 -1.02 30.95
CA ALA A 62 2.63 0.39 30.70
C ALA A 62 1.14 0.62 30.40
N ALA A 63 0.50 1.47 31.21
CA ALA A 63 -0.82 2.02 30.96
C ALA A 63 -0.77 3.31 30.11
N ALA A 64 0.35 4.04 30.18
CA ALA A 64 0.64 5.23 29.39
C ALA A 64 2.15 5.33 29.10
N TYR A 65 2.56 6.31 28.30
CA TYR A 65 3.96 6.56 27.95
C TYR A 65 4.30 8.05 28.04
N ASP A 66 5.55 8.36 28.38
CA ASP A 66 6.11 9.70 28.18
C ASP A 66 7.14 9.67 27.05
N LEU A 67 7.12 10.69 26.18
CA LEU A 67 8.07 10.89 25.08
C LEU A 67 8.84 12.20 25.26
N GLU A 68 10.15 12.16 25.03
CA GLU A 68 11.00 13.35 24.96
C GLU A 68 11.80 13.37 23.66
N ILE A 69 11.90 14.56 23.06
CA ILE A 69 12.76 14.87 21.92
C ILE A 69 13.69 16.01 22.34
N ALA A 70 14.99 15.83 22.19
CA ALA A 70 16.02 16.79 22.58
C ALA A 70 16.93 17.14 21.41
N GLY A 71 17.51 18.34 21.46
CA GLY A 71 18.54 18.76 20.50
C GLY A 71 19.95 18.27 20.87
N ASP A 72 20.10 17.48 21.93
CA ASP A 72 21.36 16.92 22.41
C ASP A 72 21.13 15.53 23.02
N ALA A 73 22.18 14.69 23.02
CA ALA A 73 22.07 13.30 23.48
C ALA A 73 21.91 13.15 25.01
N GLY A 74 22.24 14.20 25.78
CA GLY A 74 22.13 14.24 27.23
C GLY A 74 20.73 14.59 27.73
N PHE A 75 19.85 15.04 26.82
CA PHE A 75 18.52 15.56 27.14
C PHE A 75 18.57 16.79 28.05
N GLU A 76 19.61 17.63 27.91
CA GLU A 76 19.72 18.91 28.62
C GLU A 76 18.85 20.01 27.97
N ARG A 77 18.60 19.89 26.66
CA ARG A 77 17.77 20.79 25.85
C ARG A 77 16.63 20.01 25.23
N ILE A 78 15.58 19.79 26.02
CA ILE A 78 14.30 19.24 25.55
C ILE A 78 13.64 20.23 24.60
N THR A 79 13.34 19.77 23.39
CA THR A 79 12.66 20.52 22.32
C THR A 79 11.18 20.18 22.22
N TYR A 80 10.80 18.98 22.65
CA TYR A 80 9.42 18.53 22.72
C TYR A 80 9.27 17.50 23.85
N SER A 81 8.17 17.58 24.59
CA SER A 81 7.81 16.63 25.64
C SER A 81 6.31 16.34 25.57
N ALA A 82 5.95 15.06 25.60
CA ALA A 82 4.58 14.61 25.62
C ALA A 82 4.40 13.52 26.69
N PRO A 83 3.95 13.89 27.91
CA PRO A 83 3.66 12.93 28.96
C PRO A 83 2.26 12.32 28.81
N GLY A 84 2.06 11.12 29.37
CA GLY A 84 0.74 10.50 29.48
C GLY A 84 0.10 10.06 28.16
N LEU A 85 0.92 9.73 27.15
CA LEU A 85 0.47 9.22 25.86
C LEU A 85 -0.23 7.86 26.03
N PRO A 86 -1.44 7.66 25.47
CA PRO A 86 -2.21 6.44 25.69
C PRO A 86 -1.71 5.23 24.88
N TRP A 87 -0.84 5.45 23.89
CA TRP A 87 -0.38 4.40 22.98
C TRP A 87 1.12 4.49 22.71
N SER A 88 1.69 3.39 22.20
CA SER A 88 3.10 3.28 21.86
C SER A 88 3.47 3.95 20.52
N ALA A 89 2.76 5.03 20.16
CA ALA A 89 2.99 5.81 18.96
C ALA A 89 2.49 7.25 19.16
N HIS A 90 3.20 8.21 18.56
CA HIS A 90 2.88 9.63 18.64
C HIS A 90 3.40 10.39 17.42
N CYS A 91 2.68 11.43 17.01
CA CYS A 91 3.16 12.42 16.05
C CYS A 91 2.99 13.79 16.71
N PRO A 92 4.06 14.59 16.88
CA PRO A 92 3.92 15.91 17.47
C PRO A 92 2.94 16.81 16.70
N ASP A 93 2.33 17.71 17.45
CA ASP A 93 1.38 18.74 16.98
C ASP A 93 2.06 20.00 16.44
N GLN A 94 3.39 19.98 16.40
CA GLN A 94 4.23 21.05 15.87
C GLN A 94 5.42 20.50 15.10
N ALA A 95 5.81 21.19 14.04
CA ALA A 95 7.02 20.89 13.30
C ALA A 95 8.28 21.23 14.12
N LEU A 96 9.34 20.45 13.92
CA LEU A 96 10.66 20.70 14.48
C LEU A 96 11.47 21.61 13.55
N ALA A 97 12.40 22.39 14.08
CA ALA A 97 13.36 23.09 13.24
C ALA A 97 14.27 22.10 12.49
N PRO A 98 14.84 22.44 11.32
CA PRO A 98 15.84 21.60 10.68
C PRO A 98 17.05 21.38 11.60
N GLY A 99 17.56 20.14 11.64
CA GLY A 99 18.71 19.79 12.48
C GLY A 99 18.72 18.35 12.97
N SER A 100 19.68 18.05 13.85
CA SER A 100 19.85 16.74 14.47
C SER A 100 19.18 16.69 15.85
N TYR A 101 18.51 15.58 16.12
CA TYR A 101 17.70 15.37 17.31
C TYR A 101 17.93 13.98 17.91
N HIS A 102 17.57 13.87 19.18
CA HIS A 102 17.59 12.64 19.97
C HIS A 102 16.22 12.42 20.58
N TRP A 103 15.78 11.17 20.70
CA TRP A 103 14.51 10.86 21.34
C TRP A 103 14.60 9.64 22.27
N ARG A 104 13.76 9.64 23.29
CA ARG A 104 13.59 8.54 24.26
C ARG A 104 12.14 8.49 24.75
N TYR A 105 11.71 7.33 25.21
CA TYR A 105 10.39 7.14 25.81
C TYR A 105 10.49 6.37 27.13
N ARG A 106 9.45 6.43 27.97
CA ARG A 106 9.30 5.55 29.13
C ARG A 106 7.86 5.12 29.30
N GLY A 107 7.63 3.96 29.92
CA GLY A 107 6.31 3.49 30.31
C GLY A 107 5.90 4.05 31.68
N VAL A 108 4.61 4.26 31.86
CA VAL A 108 3.98 4.61 33.15
C VAL A 108 2.87 3.60 33.41
N ASP A 109 2.90 2.92 34.56
CA ASP A 109 1.91 1.91 34.93
C ASP A 109 0.60 2.55 35.43
N ALA A 110 -0.38 1.71 35.76
CA ALA A 110 -1.69 2.19 36.24
C ALA A 110 -1.63 2.89 37.62
N ASP A 111 -0.58 2.64 38.40
CA ASP A 111 -0.34 3.26 39.72
C ASP A 111 0.49 4.56 39.62
N GLY A 112 0.96 4.91 38.42
CA GLY A 112 1.76 6.10 38.15
C GLY A 112 3.26 5.89 38.34
N ASN A 113 3.74 4.66 38.53
CA ASN A 113 5.17 4.38 38.57
C ASN A 113 5.72 4.41 37.15
N ALA A 114 6.93 4.95 36.98
CA ALA A 114 7.61 5.05 35.70
C ALA A 114 8.68 3.96 35.54
N SER A 115 8.83 3.44 34.32
CA SER A 115 9.98 2.63 33.92
C SER A 115 11.26 3.47 33.87
N GLY A 116 12.40 2.81 33.68
CA GLY A 116 13.59 3.47 33.14
C GLY A 116 13.29 4.10 31.77
N TRP A 117 14.01 5.16 31.41
CA TRP A 117 13.98 5.67 30.04
C TRP A 117 14.58 4.65 29.06
N SER A 118 14.00 4.56 27.87
CA SER A 118 14.53 3.77 26.76
C SER A 118 15.93 4.22 26.36
N LYS A 119 16.64 3.40 25.57
CA LYS A 119 17.85 3.86 24.87
C LYS A 119 17.56 5.09 24.02
N THR A 120 18.51 6.01 23.99
CA THR A 120 18.49 7.20 23.12
C THR A 120 18.61 6.78 21.66
N ARG A 121 17.78 7.36 20.80
CA ARG A 121 17.88 7.18 19.35
C ARG A 121 18.05 8.52 18.64
N ALA A 122 18.90 8.60 17.62
CA ALA A 122 19.18 9.83 16.88
C ALA A 122 18.46 9.88 15.52
N PHE A 123 18.09 11.08 15.07
CA PHE A 123 17.53 11.34 13.74
C PHE A 123 17.85 12.76 13.25
N THR A 124 17.64 13.02 11.97
CA THR A 124 17.82 14.35 11.36
C THR A 124 16.54 14.81 10.65
N VAL A 125 16.21 16.09 10.80
CA VAL A 125 15.15 16.79 10.07
C VAL A 125 15.80 17.66 8.99
N PRO A 126 15.61 17.36 7.69
CA PRO A 126 16.09 18.18 6.59
C PRO A 126 15.44 19.57 6.53
N GLU A 127 16.09 20.51 5.83
CA GLU A 127 15.56 21.87 5.61
C GLU A 127 14.31 21.89 4.72
N ASP A 128 14.22 20.99 3.75
CA ASP A 128 13.14 20.84 2.78
C ASP A 128 12.06 19.83 3.21
N CYS A 129 12.11 19.36 4.45
CA CYS A 129 11.18 18.36 4.97
C CYS A 129 9.75 18.93 5.07
N VAL A 130 8.77 18.22 4.51
CA VAL A 130 7.37 18.69 4.45
C VAL A 130 6.77 18.78 5.85
N ALA A 131 6.27 19.95 6.23
CA ALA A 131 5.57 20.16 7.50
C ALA A 131 4.15 19.56 7.46
N PHE A 132 3.87 18.57 8.32
CA PHE A 132 2.59 17.89 8.43
C PHE A 132 2.32 17.42 9.88
N PRO A 133 2.21 18.34 10.86
CA PRO A 133 1.96 18.02 12.26
C PRO A 133 0.55 17.45 12.50
N MET A 134 0.42 16.56 13.49
CA MET A 134 -0.86 15.98 13.87
C MET A 134 -1.65 16.95 14.77
N PRO A 135 -2.86 17.40 14.38
CA PRO A 135 -3.67 18.23 15.27
C PRO A 135 -4.03 17.50 16.57
N THR A 136 -4.13 18.24 17.69
CA THR A 136 -4.52 17.65 18.96
C THR A 136 -5.94 17.10 18.92
N ARG A 137 -6.31 16.20 19.83
CA ARG A 137 -7.70 15.72 19.95
C ARG A 137 -8.69 16.86 20.14
N ALA A 138 -8.32 17.89 20.91
CA ALA A 138 -9.14 19.06 21.13
C ALA A 138 -9.34 19.86 19.83
N ASP A 139 -8.29 20.03 19.01
CA ASP A 139 -8.39 20.68 17.71
C ASP A 139 -9.28 19.88 16.76
N LEU A 140 -9.08 18.55 16.68
CA LEU A 140 -9.88 17.68 15.82
C LEU A 140 -11.36 17.77 16.17
N VAL A 141 -11.72 17.60 17.44
CA VAL A 141 -13.11 17.68 17.91
C VAL A 141 -13.68 19.09 17.74
N GLY A 142 -12.90 20.12 18.06
CA GLY A 142 -13.32 21.52 17.97
C GLY A 142 -13.59 21.99 16.54
N ARG A 143 -13.03 21.32 15.52
CA ARG A 143 -13.30 21.61 14.11
C ARG A 143 -14.53 20.86 13.55
N ILE A 144 -15.03 19.83 14.24
CA ILE A 144 -16.23 19.10 13.80
C ILE A 144 -17.45 20.04 13.91
N PRO A 145 -18.29 20.16 12.86
CA PRO A 145 -19.52 20.93 12.94
C PRO A 145 -20.45 20.43 14.06
N ALA A 146 -20.97 21.36 14.86
CA ALA A 146 -21.94 21.04 15.91
C ALA A 146 -23.24 20.46 15.33
N GLU A 147 -23.69 21.01 14.19
CA GLU A 147 -24.89 20.54 13.49
C GLU A 147 -24.56 19.51 12.42
N HIS A 148 -25.54 18.67 12.07
CA HIS A 148 -25.44 17.76 10.93
C HIS A 148 -25.80 18.46 9.61
N PRO A 149 -25.17 18.10 8.47
CA PRO A 149 -24.20 17.00 8.30
C PRO A 149 -22.77 17.35 8.74
N ARG A 150 -22.03 16.32 9.15
CA ARG A 150 -20.66 16.43 9.71
C ARG A 150 -19.58 15.76 8.85
N LEU A 151 -19.97 15.11 7.75
CA LEU A 151 -19.10 14.23 6.98
C LEU A 151 -19.22 14.55 5.49
N PHE A 152 -18.08 14.77 4.84
CA PHE A 152 -17.92 15.22 3.44
C PHE A 152 -18.48 16.60 3.10
N ILE A 153 -19.52 17.04 3.79
CA ILE A 153 -20.25 18.28 3.57
C ILE A 153 -20.71 18.83 4.91
N ASP A 154 -20.71 20.16 5.04
CA ASP A 154 -21.37 20.89 6.10
C ASP A 154 -22.59 21.66 5.54
N THR A 155 -23.19 22.55 6.34
CA THR A 155 -24.35 23.33 5.91
C THR A 155 -24.04 24.32 4.79
N ALA A 156 -22.83 24.88 4.74
CA ALA A 156 -22.40 25.79 3.68
C ALA A 156 -22.17 25.03 2.36
N GLU A 157 -21.54 23.85 2.44
CA GLU A 157 -21.33 22.98 1.29
C GLU A 157 -22.64 22.48 0.70
N VAL A 158 -23.68 22.22 1.50
CA VAL A 158 -25.01 21.88 0.96
C VAL A 158 -25.54 22.98 0.03
N VAL A 159 -25.34 24.25 0.37
CA VAL A 159 -25.77 25.38 -0.48
C VAL A 159 -24.93 25.42 -1.77
N ARG A 160 -23.61 25.29 -1.66
CA ARG A 160 -22.70 25.28 -2.82
C ARG A 160 -23.02 24.13 -3.77
N LEU A 161 -23.17 22.92 -3.24
CA LEU A 161 -23.47 21.71 -4.00
C LEU A 161 -24.82 21.75 -4.70
N ARG A 162 -25.84 22.40 -4.11
CA ARG A 162 -27.12 22.67 -4.79
C ARG A 162 -26.92 23.56 -6.02
N GLY A 163 -26.14 24.64 -5.89
CA GLY A 163 -25.80 25.49 -7.03
C GLY A 163 -25.08 24.73 -8.14
N LEU A 164 -24.17 23.82 -7.79
CA LEU A 164 -23.51 22.95 -8.77
C LEU A 164 -24.46 21.92 -9.40
N ALA A 165 -25.37 21.35 -8.61
CA ALA A 165 -26.39 20.41 -9.05
C ALA A 165 -27.39 21.04 -10.04
N ASP A 166 -27.70 22.33 -9.88
CA ASP A 166 -28.56 23.08 -10.80
C ASP A 166 -27.79 23.64 -12.02
N GLY A 167 -26.47 23.75 -11.91
CA GLY A 167 -25.59 24.31 -12.94
C GLY A 167 -24.64 23.28 -13.55
N PRO A 168 -23.31 23.44 -13.37
CA PRO A 168 -22.29 22.71 -14.14
C PRO A 168 -22.31 21.19 -13.92
N LEU A 169 -22.84 20.70 -12.79
CA LEU A 169 -22.94 19.26 -12.49
C LEU A 169 -24.35 18.70 -12.69
N ALA A 170 -25.27 19.42 -13.34
CA ALA A 170 -26.66 19.00 -13.49
C ALA A 170 -26.85 17.64 -14.17
N ALA A 171 -26.02 17.31 -15.17
CA ALA A 171 -26.09 15.99 -15.81
C ALA A 171 -25.75 14.85 -14.83
N ARG A 172 -24.71 15.05 -14.02
CA ARG A 172 -24.24 14.06 -13.04
C ARG A 172 -25.18 13.95 -11.85
N TRP A 173 -25.74 15.08 -11.44
CA TRP A 173 -26.81 15.12 -10.45
C TRP A 173 -28.06 14.35 -10.90
N ARG A 174 -28.50 14.53 -12.16
CA ARG A 174 -29.64 13.77 -12.70
C ARG A 174 -29.42 12.25 -12.69
N GLU A 175 -28.22 11.78 -13.01
CA GLU A 175 -27.92 10.34 -12.92
C GLU A 175 -27.93 9.83 -11.48
N LEU A 176 -27.48 10.64 -10.51
CA LEU A 176 -27.57 10.31 -9.09
C LEU A 176 -29.03 10.29 -8.59
N VAL A 177 -29.86 11.25 -9.00
CA VAL A 177 -31.30 11.25 -8.69
C VAL A 177 -31.99 10.03 -9.31
N LYS A 178 -31.67 9.66 -10.56
CA LYS A 178 -32.17 8.45 -11.21
C LYS A 178 -31.78 7.17 -10.46
N GLN A 179 -30.57 7.12 -9.90
CA GLN A 179 -30.15 6.03 -9.02
C GLN A 179 -31.02 5.98 -7.75
N ALA A 180 -31.30 7.14 -7.13
CA ALA A 180 -32.18 7.23 -5.97
C ALA A 180 -33.63 6.85 -6.29
N ASP A 181 -34.18 7.26 -7.44
CA ASP A 181 -35.52 6.86 -7.90
C ASP A 181 -35.62 5.34 -8.07
N LYS A 182 -34.57 4.71 -8.61
CA LYS A 182 -34.52 3.25 -8.73
C LYS A 182 -34.55 2.56 -7.37
N LEU A 183 -33.85 3.12 -6.38
CA LEU A 183 -33.85 2.61 -5.00
C LEU A 183 -35.20 2.83 -4.30
N LEU A 184 -35.91 3.93 -4.57
CA LEU A 184 -37.28 4.13 -4.09
C LEU A 184 -38.25 3.11 -4.68
N ALA A 185 -38.15 2.86 -5.99
CA ALA A 185 -39.03 1.92 -6.68
C ALA A 185 -38.73 0.47 -6.31
N ASN A 186 -37.46 0.14 -6.05
CA ASN A 186 -36.99 -1.21 -5.74
C ASN A 186 -36.02 -1.14 -4.55
N PRO A 187 -36.53 -1.00 -3.32
CA PRO A 187 -35.67 -0.96 -2.14
C PRO A 187 -34.90 -2.27 -1.98
N PRO A 188 -33.66 -2.23 -1.46
CA PRO A 188 -32.88 -3.44 -1.22
C PRO A 188 -33.52 -4.30 -0.13
N ASP A 189 -33.19 -5.58 -0.13
CA ASP A 189 -33.53 -6.47 0.98
C ASP A 189 -32.78 -6.02 2.25
N THR A 190 -33.54 -5.79 3.32
CA THR A 190 -33.03 -5.39 4.64
C THR A 190 -33.18 -6.49 5.69
N SER A 191 -33.47 -7.73 5.27
CA SER A 191 -33.46 -8.89 6.16
C SER A 191 -32.08 -9.08 6.80
N GLU A 192 -32.07 -9.58 8.04
CA GLU A 192 -30.81 -9.80 8.75
C GLU A 192 -29.99 -10.92 8.07
N PRO A 193 -28.70 -10.70 7.80
CA PRO A 193 -27.85 -11.72 7.20
C PRO A 193 -27.75 -13.01 8.04
N PRO A 194 -27.71 -14.19 7.41
CA PRO A 194 -27.66 -15.45 8.13
C PRO A 194 -26.28 -15.72 8.76
N LYS A 195 -26.29 -16.46 9.86
CA LYS A 195 -25.08 -17.13 10.40
C LYS A 195 -24.75 -18.38 9.57
N TYR A 196 -23.51 -18.84 9.65
CA TYR A 196 -23.07 -20.12 9.09
C TYR A 196 -23.88 -21.28 9.70
N PRO A 197 -24.44 -22.18 8.87
CA PRO A 197 -25.00 -23.44 9.35
C PRO A 197 -23.96 -24.28 10.11
N GLU A 198 -24.45 -25.16 10.99
CA GLU A 198 -23.60 -26.14 11.67
C GLU A 198 -22.88 -27.04 10.65
N GLY A 199 -21.60 -27.35 10.90
CA GLY A 199 -20.78 -28.13 9.98
C GLY A 199 -20.21 -27.36 8.77
N THR A 200 -20.40 -26.04 8.68
CA THR A 200 -19.83 -25.24 7.58
C THR A 200 -18.31 -25.30 7.58
N GLU A 201 -17.74 -25.88 6.51
CA GLU A 201 -16.31 -25.96 6.31
C GLU A 201 -15.71 -24.61 5.90
N ARG A 202 -14.65 -24.19 6.59
CA ARG A 202 -13.93 -22.95 6.28
C ARG A 202 -13.36 -23.00 4.87
N LYS A 203 -13.50 -21.89 4.13
CA LYS A 203 -13.17 -21.78 2.69
C LYS A 203 -14.02 -22.68 1.77
N GLY A 204 -14.97 -23.47 2.26
CA GLY A 204 -15.90 -24.25 1.43
C GLY A 204 -16.91 -23.37 0.67
N LYS A 205 -17.71 -23.98 -0.22
CA LYS A 205 -18.71 -23.27 -1.04
C LYS A 205 -19.71 -22.49 -0.19
N GLU A 206 -20.25 -23.12 0.85
CA GLU A 206 -21.23 -22.52 1.77
C GLU A 206 -20.63 -21.35 2.55
N TRP A 207 -19.41 -21.54 3.09
CA TRP A 207 -18.67 -20.49 3.79
C TRP A 207 -18.44 -19.27 2.88
N ARG A 208 -17.95 -19.48 1.64
CA ARG A 208 -17.70 -18.37 0.70
C ARG A 208 -18.98 -17.63 0.34
N ARG A 209 -20.07 -18.38 0.12
CA ARG A 209 -21.40 -17.83 -0.17
C ARG A 209 -21.87 -16.91 0.96
N ILE A 210 -21.76 -17.34 2.22
CA ILE A 210 -22.22 -16.55 3.37
C ILE A 210 -21.24 -15.43 3.73
N TRP A 211 -19.93 -15.69 3.74
CA TRP A 211 -18.92 -14.70 4.09
C TRP A 211 -18.97 -13.49 3.16
N TRP A 212 -18.92 -13.72 1.85
CA TRP A 212 -19.02 -12.64 0.86
C TRP A 212 -20.47 -12.15 0.67
N GLY A 213 -21.45 -13.05 0.79
CA GLY A 213 -22.87 -12.74 0.73
C GLY A 213 -23.27 -11.71 1.79
N ASN A 214 -22.93 -11.94 3.05
CA ASN A 214 -23.24 -11.03 4.16
C ASN A 214 -22.60 -9.65 3.95
N ARG A 215 -21.36 -9.61 3.44
CA ARG A 215 -20.69 -8.36 3.06
C ARG A 215 -21.46 -7.61 1.99
N THR A 216 -21.76 -8.28 0.87
CA THR A 216 -22.47 -7.64 -0.25
C THR A 216 -23.88 -7.21 0.12
N HIS A 217 -24.57 -7.97 0.97
CA HIS A 217 -25.88 -7.64 1.51
C HIS A 217 -25.84 -6.37 2.36
N GLY A 218 -24.92 -6.30 3.33
CA GLY A 218 -24.72 -5.12 4.17
C GLY A 218 -24.39 -3.87 3.36
N ILE A 219 -23.51 -3.98 2.36
CA ILE A 219 -23.19 -2.86 1.46
C ILE A 219 -24.43 -2.41 0.68
N LYS A 220 -25.17 -3.34 0.06
CA LYS A 220 -26.36 -2.99 -0.74
C LYS A 220 -27.41 -2.23 0.08
N ALA A 221 -27.70 -2.70 1.29
CA ALA A 221 -28.69 -2.05 2.15
C ALA A 221 -28.19 -0.70 2.68
N ALA A 222 -26.98 -0.64 3.26
CA ALA A 222 -26.49 0.58 3.89
C ALA A 222 -26.08 1.67 2.87
N ASP A 223 -25.54 1.31 1.71
CA ASP A 223 -25.20 2.28 0.66
C ASP A 223 -26.45 2.82 -0.05
N ALA A 224 -27.53 2.03 -0.13
CA ALA A 224 -28.82 2.54 -0.58
C ALA A 224 -29.34 3.63 0.38
N ALA A 225 -29.28 3.40 1.69
CA ALA A 225 -29.66 4.41 2.69
C ALA A 225 -28.79 5.66 2.56
N ALA A 226 -27.47 5.51 2.41
CA ALA A 226 -26.55 6.64 2.24
C ALA A 226 -26.83 7.43 0.94
N THR A 227 -27.07 6.73 -0.17
CA THR A 227 -27.40 7.36 -1.46
C THR A 227 -28.71 8.15 -1.36
N LEU A 228 -29.77 7.55 -0.82
CA LEU A 228 -31.06 8.21 -0.61
C LEU A 228 -30.93 9.42 0.33
N ALA A 229 -30.16 9.29 1.42
CA ALA A 229 -29.92 10.37 2.36
C ALA A 229 -29.16 11.55 1.74
N PHE A 230 -28.14 11.27 0.91
CA PHE A 230 -27.42 12.30 0.18
C PHE A 230 -28.33 13.05 -0.80
N VAL A 231 -29.13 12.29 -1.57
CA VAL A 231 -30.08 12.90 -2.50
C VAL A 231 -31.12 13.74 -1.77
N TYR A 232 -31.66 13.24 -0.65
CA TYR A 232 -32.54 14.01 0.22
C TYR A 232 -31.89 15.32 0.68
N ARG A 233 -30.65 15.27 1.17
CA ARG A 233 -29.98 16.45 1.72
C ARG A 233 -29.88 17.59 0.71
N LEU A 234 -29.52 17.28 -0.54
CA LEU A 234 -29.39 18.29 -1.59
C LEU A 234 -30.74 18.65 -2.24
N SER A 235 -31.64 17.70 -2.48
CA SER A 235 -32.92 17.99 -3.15
C SER A 235 -33.99 18.58 -2.23
N GLY A 236 -33.96 18.25 -0.93
CA GLY A 236 -35.06 18.51 0.01
C GLY A 236 -36.30 17.62 -0.18
N ASP A 237 -36.29 16.67 -1.13
CA ASP A 237 -37.44 15.78 -1.36
C ASP A 237 -37.52 14.71 -0.28
N ARG A 238 -38.50 14.89 0.62
CA ARG A 238 -38.74 14.05 1.79
C ARG A 238 -38.96 12.57 1.46
N ARG A 239 -39.37 12.20 0.24
CA ARG A 239 -39.55 10.79 -0.14
C ARG A 239 -38.24 10.01 -0.02
N TYR A 240 -37.13 10.60 -0.46
CA TYR A 240 -35.80 9.98 -0.31
C TYR A 240 -35.38 9.92 1.17
N GLY A 241 -35.68 10.98 1.95
CA GLY A 241 -35.36 11.04 3.37
C GLY A 241 -36.07 9.97 4.18
N GLU A 242 -37.37 9.76 3.95
CA GLU A 242 -38.15 8.73 4.65
C GLU A 242 -37.68 7.32 4.28
N ALA A 243 -37.35 7.07 3.02
CA ALA A 243 -36.82 5.78 2.58
C ALA A 243 -35.42 5.51 3.17
N ALA A 244 -34.53 6.52 3.19
CA ALA A 244 -33.22 6.42 3.82
C ALA A 244 -33.35 6.09 5.31
N ARG A 245 -34.24 6.79 6.02
CA ARG A 245 -34.55 6.55 7.43
C ARG A 245 -35.03 5.11 7.66
N ALA A 246 -36.02 4.65 6.89
CA ALA A 246 -36.59 3.32 7.04
C ALA A 246 -35.54 2.21 6.83
N ILE A 247 -34.73 2.31 5.77
CA ILE A 247 -33.67 1.34 5.49
C ILE A 247 -32.61 1.36 6.58
N LEU A 248 -32.16 2.55 7.02
CA LEU A 248 -31.16 2.67 8.07
C LEU A 248 -31.63 2.03 9.37
N LEU A 249 -32.87 2.31 9.79
CA LEU A 249 -33.45 1.72 11.00
C LEU A 249 -33.57 0.20 10.89
N ALA A 250 -33.88 -0.34 9.72
CA ALA A 250 -33.91 -1.79 9.48
C ALA A 250 -32.52 -2.42 9.58
N VAL A 251 -31.49 -1.79 9.00
CA VAL A 251 -30.10 -2.24 9.12
C VAL A 251 -29.58 -2.15 10.56
N CYS A 252 -29.93 -1.09 11.29
CA CYS A 252 -29.60 -0.94 12.70
C CYS A 252 -30.42 -1.86 13.62
N ALA A 253 -31.47 -2.53 13.12
CA ALA A 253 -32.19 -3.55 13.89
C ALA A 253 -31.49 -4.92 13.88
N TRP A 254 -30.52 -5.15 12.98
CA TRP A 254 -29.72 -6.38 12.98
C TRP A 254 -28.91 -6.50 14.26
N ASP A 255 -28.73 -7.73 14.76
CA ASP A 255 -27.91 -7.98 15.94
C ASP A 255 -26.46 -7.53 15.69
N PRO A 256 -25.93 -6.50 16.40
CA PRO A 256 -24.55 -6.05 16.22
C PRO A 256 -23.53 -7.10 16.68
N LYS A 257 -23.95 -8.12 17.45
CA LYS A 257 -23.16 -9.30 17.82
C LYS A 257 -23.52 -10.55 16.99
N GLY A 258 -24.31 -10.37 15.93
CA GLY A 258 -24.79 -11.40 15.01
C GLY A 258 -23.84 -11.68 13.83
N ALA A 259 -24.42 -12.02 12.67
CA ALA A 259 -23.66 -12.46 11.49
C ALA A 259 -22.81 -11.35 10.82
N THR A 260 -23.06 -10.10 11.17
CA THR A 260 -22.33 -8.90 10.70
C THR A 260 -21.42 -8.30 11.77
N ASN A 261 -21.14 -9.06 12.84
CA ASN A 261 -20.19 -8.65 13.87
C ASN A 261 -18.74 -8.71 13.38
N TYR A 262 -17.90 -7.81 13.86
CA TYR A 262 -16.49 -7.73 13.46
C TYR A 262 -15.71 -9.03 13.73
N ARG A 263 -15.96 -9.70 14.86
CA ARG A 263 -15.29 -10.97 15.20
C ARG A 263 -15.79 -12.15 14.35
N TYR A 264 -17.02 -12.06 13.83
CA TYR A 264 -17.65 -13.13 13.05
C TYR A 264 -17.33 -13.02 11.55
N ASN A 265 -17.46 -11.82 11.01
CA ASN A 265 -17.20 -11.49 9.61
C ASN A 265 -16.83 -10.00 9.51
N ASP A 266 -15.55 -9.70 9.65
CA ASP A 266 -15.01 -8.33 9.58
C ASP A 266 -15.26 -7.64 8.23
N GLU A 267 -15.22 -8.40 7.13
CA GLU A 267 -15.60 -7.92 5.80
C GLU A 267 -17.05 -7.42 5.73
N ALA A 268 -17.98 -8.05 6.45
CA ALA A 268 -19.36 -7.58 6.55
C ALA A 268 -19.54 -6.45 7.59
N ALA A 269 -18.75 -6.47 8.67
CA ALA A 269 -18.83 -5.46 9.73
C ALA A 269 -18.31 -4.09 9.29
N MET A 270 -17.19 -4.05 8.56
CA MET A 270 -16.53 -2.81 8.15
C MET A 270 -17.45 -1.83 7.38
N PRO A 271 -18.20 -2.27 6.34
CA PRO A 271 -19.21 -1.43 5.67
C PRO A 271 -20.23 -0.77 6.60
N LEU A 272 -20.59 -1.47 7.67
CA LEU A 272 -21.60 -1.04 8.64
C LEU A 272 -21.04 -0.05 9.69
N LEU A 273 -19.76 0.33 9.59
CA LEU A 273 -19.19 1.43 10.37
C LEU A 273 -19.44 2.78 9.69
N TYR A 274 -19.28 2.86 8.36
CA TYR A 274 -19.24 4.15 7.66
C TYR A 274 -20.50 4.44 6.83
N LEU A 275 -21.12 3.43 6.18
CA LEU A 275 -22.32 3.67 5.37
C LEU A 275 -23.53 4.10 6.24
N PRO A 276 -23.80 3.45 7.39
CA PRO A 276 -24.82 3.94 8.32
C PRO A 276 -24.53 5.34 8.84
N SER A 277 -23.26 5.67 9.12
CA SER A 277 -22.82 6.98 9.60
C SER A 277 -23.10 8.08 8.57
N ARG A 278 -22.82 7.81 7.28
CA ARG A 278 -23.18 8.69 6.16
C ARG A 278 -24.69 8.89 6.03
N ALA A 279 -25.47 7.81 6.06
CA ALA A 279 -26.93 7.89 5.97
C ALA A 279 -27.51 8.70 7.14
N TYR A 280 -27.04 8.43 8.36
CA TYR A 280 -27.45 9.12 9.58
C TYR A 280 -27.16 10.63 9.50
N THR A 281 -25.93 11.01 9.17
CA THR A 281 -25.51 12.41 9.16
C THR A 281 -26.21 13.21 8.05
N TRP A 282 -26.47 12.60 6.89
CA TRP A 282 -27.15 13.28 5.78
C TRP A 282 -28.68 13.30 5.89
N ALA A 283 -29.30 12.44 6.71
CA ALA A 283 -30.75 12.44 6.95
C ALA A 283 -31.12 12.71 8.42
N TYR A 284 -30.22 13.33 9.20
CA TYR A 284 -30.33 13.47 10.65
C TYR A 284 -31.69 14.04 11.14
N ASP A 285 -32.21 15.04 10.44
CA ASP A 285 -33.50 15.70 10.70
C ASP A 285 -34.74 14.84 10.41
N MET A 286 -34.58 13.69 9.75
CA MET A 286 -35.66 12.74 9.53
C MET A 286 -35.92 11.84 10.74
N PHE A 287 -34.92 11.63 11.60
CA PHE A 287 -35.01 10.72 12.75
C PHE A 287 -35.60 11.43 13.96
N THR A 288 -36.48 10.73 14.69
CA THR A 288 -36.91 11.18 16.02
C THR A 288 -35.76 11.06 17.03
N PRO A 289 -35.82 11.74 18.19
CA PRO A 289 -34.81 11.59 19.25
C PRO A 289 -34.58 10.12 19.65
N GLU A 290 -35.64 9.34 19.81
CA GLU A 290 -35.56 7.92 20.20
C GLU A 290 -34.89 7.07 19.12
N GLU A 291 -35.11 7.40 17.86
CA GLU A 291 -34.46 6.72 16.74
C GLU A 291 -32.97 7.06 16.64
N ARG A 292 -32.61 8.30 16.93
CA ARG A 292 -31.20 8.72 17.01
C ARG A 292 -30.46 7.97 18.11
N GLU A 293 -31.07 7.84 19.28
CA GLU A 293 -30.53 7.05 20.39
C GLU A 293 -30.34 5.57 20.01
N ARG A 294 -31.33 4.97 19.33
CA ARG A 294 -31.25 3.58 18.86
C ARG A 294 -30.12 3.38 17.86
N VAL A 295 -29.97 4.28 16.89
CA VAL A 295 -28.86 4.21 15.92
C VAL A 295 -27.53 4.38 16.65
N ALA A 296 -27.38 5.39 17.50
CA ALA A 296 -26.15 5.64 18.26
C ALA A 296 -25.74 4.44 19.12
N ALA A 297 -26.69 3.78 19.80
CA ALA A 297 -26.42 2.59 20.61
C ALA A 297 -25.82 1.44 19.78
N VAL A 298 -26.36 1.17 18.60
CA VAL A 298 -25.86 0.11 17.71
C VAL A 298 -24.50 0.49 17.12
N MET A 299 -24.33 1.75 16.73
CA MET A 299 -23.07 2.24 16.20
C MET A 299 -21.95 2.22 17.25
N ARG A 300 -22.26 2.49 18.53
CA ARG A 300 -21.30 2.36 19.64
C ARG A 300 -20.75 0.94 19.75
N VAL A 301 -21.60 -0.08 19.72
CA VAL A 301 -21.17 -1.49 19.79
C VAL A 301 -20.26 -1.85 18.61
N ARG A 302 -20.61 -1.41 17.39
CA ARG A 302 -19.81 -1.68 16.19
C ARG A 302 -18.47 -0.95 16.22
N GLY A 303 -18.45 0.31 16.66
CA GLY A 303 -17.24 1.12 16.82
C GLY A 303 -16.29 0.51 17.84
N GLU A 304 -16.80 0.11 19.00
CA GLU A 304 -16.05 -0.54 20.07
C GLU A 304 -15.41 -1.86 19.59
N ASP A 305 -16.15 -2.71 18.87
CA ASP A 305 -15.60 -3.97 18.33
C ASP A 305 -14.44 -3.72 17.34
N CYS A 306 -14.56 -2.69 16.50
CA CYS A 306 -13.50 -2.30 15.56
C CYS A 306 -12.27 -1.75 16.31
N TYR A 307 -12.47 -0.84 17.26
CA TYR A 307 -11.41 -0.26 18.08
C TYR A 307 -10.65 -1.33 18.86
N ASN A 308 -11.37 -2.23 19.52
CA ASN A 308 -10.80 -3.36 20.25
C ASN A 308 -10.07 -4.34 19.34
N SER A 309 -10.55 -4.56 18.11
CA SER A 309 -9.83 -5.40 17.13
C SER A 309 -8.49 -4.78 16.71
N LEU A 310 -8.46 -3.47 16.46
CA LEU A 310 -7.22 -2.75 16.12
C LEU A 310 -6.22 -2.78 17.27
N ARG A 311 -6.67 -2.46 18.49
CA ARG A 311 -5.81 -2.47 19.70
C ARG A 311 -5.36 -3.87 20.10
N GLY A 312 -6.23 -4.86 20.04
CA GLY A 312 -5.92 -6.25 20.39
C GLY A 312 -4.83 -6.86 19.49
N ARG A 313 -4.67 -6.35 18.26
CA ARG A 313 -3.57 -6.71 17.36
C ARG A 313 -2.32 -5.84 17.50
N LYS A 314 -2.32 -4.89 18.42
CA LYS A 314 -1.25 -3.89 18.58
C LYS A 314 -0.98 -3.18 17.25
N HIS A 315 -2.03 -2.71 16.54
CA HIS A 315 -1.92 -2.25 15.14
C HIS A 315 -0.84 -1.18 14.92
N LEU A 316 -0.65 -0.24 15.86
CA LEU A 316 0.43 0.77 15.80
C LEU A 316 1.84 0.17 15.78
N TRP A 317 2.03 -1.04 16.30
CA TRP A 317 3.30 -1.79 16.26
C TRP A 317 3.32 -2.86 15.16
N ARG A 318 2.16 -3.43 14.80
CA ARG A 318 2.00 -4.49 13.78
C ARG A 318 0.99 -4.09 12.71
N PRO A 319 1.30 -3.08 11.87
CA PRO A 319 0.31 -2.45 11.03
C PRO A 319 0.09 -3.20 9.71
N TYR A 320 0.87 -4.25 9.40
CA TYR A 320 0.78 -5.00 8.12
C TYR A 320 -0.46 -5.89 7.95
N SER A 321 -1.46 -5.82 8.85
CA SER A 321 -2.71 -6.53 8.64
C SER A 321 -3.57 -5.82 7.58
N SER A 322 -3.71 -6.47 6.43
CA SER A 322 -4.53 -6.04 5.30
C SER A 322 -5.92 -5.49 5.73
N HIS A 323 -6.71 -6.23 6.50
CA HIS A 323 -8.05 -5.80 6.90
C HIS A 323 -8.02 -4.59 7.85
N HIS A 324 -7.12 -4.57 8.84
CA HIS A 324 -7.01 -3.50 9.83
C HIS A 324 -6.56 -2.18 9.20
N ASN A 325 -5.66 -2.24 8.21
CA ASN A 325 -5.24 -1.07 7.42
C ASN A 325 -6.38 -0.39 6.65
N ARG A 326 -7.53 -1.04 6.50
CA ARG A 326 -8.73 -0.46 5.88
C ARG A 326 -9.87 -0.22 6.87
N ALA A 327 -9.68 -0.50 8.15
CA ALA A 327 -10.73 -0.47 9.16
C ALA A 327 -10.71 0.85 9.95
N TRP A 328 -9.52 1.33 10.33
CA TRP A 328 -9.34 2.52 11.17
C TRP A 328 -10.01 3.76 10.59
N HIS A 329 -9.92 3.97 9.27
CA HIS A 329 -10.51 5.15 8.64
C HIS A 329 -12.05 5.07 8.53
N LYS A 330 -12.63 3.87 8.64
CA LYS A 330 -14.09 3.68 8.74
C LYS A 330 -14.57 3.93 10.17
N LEU A 331 -13.75 3.57 11.16
CA LEU A 331 -13.96 3.96 12.55
C LEU A 331 -13.87 5.48 12.69
N GLY A 332 -12.95 6.13 11.96
CA GLY A 332 -12.86 7.59 11.85
C GLY A 332 -14.19 8.22 11.42
N GLU A 333 -14.79 7.77 10.31
CA GLU A 333 -16.08 8.32 9.84
C GLU A 333 -17.20 8.16 10.89
N LEU A 334 -17.26 7.02 11.59
CA LEU A 334 -18.20 6.81 12.69
C LEU A 334 -17.94 7.79 13.83
N ALA A 335 -16.69 7.89 14.26
CA ALA A 335 -16.28 8.76 15.36
C ALA A 335 -16.59 10.24 15.08
N THR A 336 -16.36 10.72 13.84
CA THR A 336 -16.73 12.07 13.41
C THR A 336 -18.23 12.33 13.54
N VAL A 337 -19.06 11.38 13.12
CA VAL A 337 -20.52 11.55 13.09
C VAL A 337 -21.12 11.55 14.49
N PHE A 338 -20.61 10.71 15.40
CA PHE A 338 -21.20 10.46 16.71
C PHE A 338 -20.40 11.05 17.89
N TYR A 339 -19.47 11.98 17.63
CA TYR A 339 -18.52 12.51 18.63
C TYR A 339 -19.17 13.07 19.91
N ASP A 340 -20.40 13.56 19.80
CA ASP A 340 -21.16 14.24 20.85
C ASP A 340 -22.11 13.32 21.63
N VAL A 341 -22.47 12.16 21.07
CA VAL A 341 -23.44 11.22 21.66
C VAL A 341 -22.81 9.88 22.07
N ILE A 342 -21.64 9.54 21.53
CA ILE A 342 -20.85 8.37 21.94
C ILE A 342 -19.60 8.88 22.70
N PRO A 343 -19.52 8.68 24.03
CA PRO A 343 -18.41 9.19 24.84
C PRO A 343 -17.01 8.79 24.36
N GLU A 344 -16.86 7.56 23.84
CA GLU A 344 -15.59 7.01 23.39
C GLU A 344 -15.18 7.50 21.98
N ALA A 345 -16.09 8.11 21.22
CA ALA A 345 -15.85 8.43 19.82
C ALA A 345 -14.65 9.36 19.61
N SER A 346 -14.43 10.33 20.50
CA SER A 346 -13.27 11.22 20.39
C SER A 346 -11.93 10.52 20.62
N GLU A 347 -11.88 9.46 21.43
CA GLU A 347 -10.68 8.60 21.57
C GLU A 347 -10.50 7.73 20.32
N TRP A 348 -11.59 7.21 19.75
CA TRP A 348 -11.53 6.44 18.50
C TRP A 348 -11.03 7.28 17.33
N LEU A 349 -11.46 8.55 17.24
CA LEU A 349 -10.97 9.50 16.25
C LEU A 349 -9.49 9.76 16.43
N GLU A 350 -9.06 10.08 17.65
CA GLU A 350 -7.66 10.31 17.99
C GLU A 350 -6.79 9.11 17.60
N TYR A 351 -7.21 7.89 17.95
CA TYR A 351 -6.51 6.66 17.58
C TYR A 351 -6.41 6.47 16.05
N GLY A 352 -7.50 6.71 15.32
CA GLY A 352 -7.50 6.67 13.86
C GLY A 352 -6.53 7.69 13.25
N MET A 353 -6.46 8.89 13.81
CA MET A 353 -5.52 9.93 13.38
C MET A 353 -4.08 9.58 13.77
N THR A 354 -3.83 9.01 14.94
CA THR A 354 -2.50 8.47 15.29
C THR A 354 -2.04 7.43 14.29
N ILE A 355 -2.91 6.52 13.83
CA ILE A 355 -2.57 5.57 12.76
C ILE A 355 -2.20 6.31 11.46
N PHE A 356 -3.02 7.28 11.04
CA PHE A 356 -2.78 8.07 9.82
C PHE A 356 -1.42 8.79 9.84
N TYR A 357 -1.08 9.42 10.96
CA TYR A 357 0.15 10.21 11.09
C TYR A 357 1.38 9.35 11.41
N THR A 358 1.24 8.14 11.97
CA THR A 358 2.41 7.36 12.40
C THR A 358 2.82 6.19 11.52
N CYS A 359 1.88 5.35 11.10
CA CYS A 359 2.20 4.12 10.36
C CYS A 359 1.46 3.96 9.03
N TYR A 360 0.51 4.82 8.68
CA TYR A 360 -0.21 4.72 7.40
C TYR A 360 0.36 5.66 6.32
N PRO A 361 0.47 5.23 5.06
CA PRO A 361 0.30 3.85 4.59
C PRO A 361 1.56 3.01 4.83
N VAL A 362 1.36 1.73 5.19
CA VAL A 362 2.47 0.81 5.51
C VAL A 362 3.12 0.16 4.30
N TRP A 363 2.42 0.13 3.17
CA TRP A 363 2.83 -0.62 1.97
C TRP A 363 3.45 0.26 0.89
N GLY A 364 3.61 1.55 1.18
CA GLY A 364 4.10 2.53 0.23
C GLY A 364 5.33 3.28 0.71
N ASP A 365 5.88 4.08 -0.18
CA ASP A 365 7.05 4.91 0.04
C ASP A 365 6.80 6.37 -0.40
N ALA A 366 7.71 7.29 -0.06
CA ALA A 366 7.58 8.69 -0.45
C ALA A 366 7.61 8.90 -1.99
N ASP A 367 8.11 7.95 -2.78
CA ASP A 367 8.11 8.01 -4.25
C ASP A 367 6.73 7.66 -4.86
N GLY A 368 5.81 7.15 -4.04
CA GLY A 368 4.44 6.77 -4.40
C GLY A 368 4.25 5.29 -4.74
N GLY A 369 5.28 4.45 -4.56
CA GLY A 369 5.24 3.02 -4.89
C GLY A 369 4.30 2.24 -3.98
N TRP A 370 3.88 1.05 -4.41
CA TRP A 370 3.00 0.19 -3.62
C TRP A 370 3.40 -1.28 -3.69
N HIS A 371 3.91 -1.81 -2.57
CA HIS A 371 4.42 -3.19 -2.47
C HIS A 371 3.39 -4.26 -2.84
N GLU A 372 2.14 -4.10 -2.42
CA GLU A 372 1.08 -5.12 -2.64
C GLU A 372 0.67 -5.24 -4.12
N GLY A 373 1.22 -4.39 -5.01
CA GLY A 373 0.99 -4.43 -6.44
C GLY A 373 -0.21 -3.63 -6.93
N GLN A 374 -0.39 -3.60 -8.26
CA GLN A 374 -1.29 -2.66 -8.95
C GLN A 374 -2.77 -2.81 -8.55
N ALA A 375 -3.26 -4.04 -8.46
CA ALA A 375 -4.66 -4.28 -8.10
C ALA A 375 -4.94 -3.85 -6.65
N TYR A 376 -3.99 -4.07 -5.74
CA TYR A 376 -4.14 -3.72 -4.34
C TYR A 376 -3.88 -2.24 -4.06
N TRP A 377 -3.03 -1.57 -4.84
CA TRP A 377 -2.90 -0.10 -4.85
C TRP A 377 -4.25 0.56 -5.14
N LEU A 378 -4.90 0.20 -6.26
CA LEU A 378 -6.23 0.69 -6.62
C LEU A 378 -7.25 0.37 -5.51
N SER A 379 -7.27 -0.88 -5.06
CA SER A 379 -8.22 -1.38 -4.06
C SER A 379 -8.10 -0.63 -2.72
N TYR A 380 -6.89 -0.40 -2.22
CA TYR A 380 -6.66 0.27 -0.94
C TYR A 380 -6.94 1.76 -1.03
N LEU A 381 -6.29 2.42 -1.99
CA LEU A 381 -6.32 3.86 -2.05
C LEU A 381 -7.70 4.38 -2.47
N SER A 382 -8.46 3.66 -3.30
CA SER A 382 -9.85 4.03 -3.60
C SER A 382 -10.76 4.02 -2.35
N ARG A 383 -10.48 3.15 -1.36
CA ARG A 383 -11.22 3.14 -0.09
C ARG A 383 -10.73 4.22 0.86
N PHE A 384 -9.43 4.47 0.88
CA PHE A 384 -8.84 5.55 1.66
C PHE A 384 -9.27 6.93 1.16
N LEU A 385 -9.50 7.10 -0.14
CA LEU A 385 -9.86 8.40 -0.73
C LEU A 385 -11.17 8.96 -0.16
N TYR A 386 -12.09 8.10 0.30
CA TYR A 386 -13.24 8.52 1.09
C TYR A 386 -12.81 9.22 2.37
N TRP A 387 -11.88 8.64 3.10
CA TRP A 387 -11.36 9.26 4.31
C TRP A 387 -10.55 10.52 4.03
N ALA A 388 -9.74 10.54 2.96
CA ALA A 388 -9.02 11.74 2.54
C ALA A 388 -9.99 12.93 2.30
N LEU A 389 -11.12 12.69 1.64
CA LEU A 389 -12.17 13.70 1.47
C LEU A 389 -12.92 14.01 2.77
N ALA A 390 -13.17 13.00 3.60
CA ALA A 390 -13.84 13.17 4.88
C ALA A 390 -13.00 13.93 5.90
N MET A 391 -11.66 13.99 5.73
CA MET A 391 -10.79 14.78 6.60
C MET A 391 -10.73 16.27 6.22
N ASP A 392 -10.94 16.59 4.94
CA ASP A 392 -10.76 17.94 4.43
C ASP A 392 -11.77 18.93 5.05
N ILE A 393 -13.06 18.66 4.93
CA ILE A 393 -14.09 19.59 5.42
C ILE A 393 -14.10 19.73 6.95
N PRO A 394 -14.22 18.66 7.75
CA PRO A 394 -14.34 18.81 9.20
C PRO A 394 -13.00 19.10 9.89
N TYR A 395 -11.84 18.87 9.27
CA TYR A 395 -10.55 19.06 9.95
C TYR A 395 -9.59 20.01 9.23
N GLY A 396 -9.85 20.37 7.96
CA GLY A 396 -8.91 21.14 7.15
C GLY A 396 -7.62 20.37 6.84
N ILE A 397 -7.67 19.04 6.76
CA ILE A 397 -6.51 18.19 6.54
C ILE A 397 -6.56 17.60 5.14
N ASN A 398 -5.61 17.98 4.29
CA ASN A 398 -5.41 17.36 2.98
C ASN A 398 -4.42 16.19 3.09
N ALA A 399 -4.89 14.96 2.88
CA ALA A 399 -4.02 13.79 2.91
C ALA A 399 -2.89 13.83 1.87
N PHE A 400 -3.08 14.56 0.76
CA PHE A 400 -2.12 14.65 -0.34
C PHE A 400 -0.93 15.58 -0.06
N ASP A 401 -0.94 16.30 1.06
CA ASP A 401 0.22 17.05 1.52
C ASP A 401 1.29 16.11 2.11
N LYS A 402 0.90 14.89 2.52
CA LYS A 402 1.86 13.89 3.00
C LYS A 402 2.64 13.27 1.83
N PRO A 403 3.98 13.08 1.95
CA PRO A 403 4.86 12.69 0.85
C PRO A 403 4.37 11.53 -0.03
N PHE A 404 3.98 10.40 0.57
CA PHE A 404 3.44 9.25 -0.19
C PHE A 404 2.26 9.65 -1.10
N PHE A 405 1.25 10.34 -0.55
CA PHE A 405 0.00 10.59 -1.29
C PHE A 405 0.22 11.61 -2.42
N LYS A 406 1.14 12.56 -2.24
CA LYS A 406 1.57 13.50 -3.27
C LYS A 406 2.07 12.80 -4.54
N HIS A 407 2.62 11.59 -4.40
CA HIS A 407 3.17 10.80 -5.51
C HIS A 407 2.38 9.51 -5.79
N ALA A 408 1.31 9.21 -5.05
CA ALA A 408 0.62 7.92 -5.12
C ALA A 408 0.02 7.62 -6.51
N GLY A 409 -0.37 8.63 -7.28
CA GLY A 409 -0.85 8.48 -8.65
C GLY A 409 0.25 8.12 -9.66
N ASP A 410 1.52 8.41 -9.35
CA ASP A 410 2.65 8.10 -10.24
C ASP A 410 2.78 6.59 -10.44
N PHE A 411 2.46 5.79 -9.43
CA PHE A 411 2.46 4.33 -9.59
C PHE A 411 1.53 3.89 -10.72
N GLY A 412 0.32 4.46 -10.81
CA GLY A 412 -0.61 4.20 -11.91
C GLY A 412 -0.12 4.74 -13.26
N LEU A 413 0.37 5.98 -13.28
CA LEU A 413 0.85 6.64 -14.49
C LEU A 413 2.01 5.88 -15.16
N TYR A 414 3.01 5.46 -14.38
CA TYR A 414 4.20 4.79 -14.91
C TYR A 414 3.99 3.31 -15.18
N SER A 415 3.23 2.60 -14.33
CA SER A 415 3.02 1.15 -14.49
C SER A 415 1.95 0.80 -15.52
N CYS A 416 0.98 1.68 -15.73
CA CYS A 416 -0.16 1.47 -16.64
C CYS A 416 -0.43 2.75 -17.47
N PRO A 417 0.51 3.24 -18.29
CA PRO A 417 0.24 4.40 -19.15
C PRO A 417 -0.99 4.16 -20.04
N PRO A 418 -1.70 5.22 -20.50
CA PRO A 418 -2.91 5.07 -21.31
C PRO A 418 -2.68 4.14 -22.50
N GLY A 419 -3.54 3.15 -22.71
CA GLY A 419 -3.37 2.14 -23.76
C GLY A 419 -2.79 0.80 -23.27
N THR A 420 -2.22 0.75 -22.06
CA THR A 420 -1.78 -0.51 -21.44
C THR A 420 -2.98 -1.33 -20.92
N GLU A 421 -2.98 -2.64 -21.17
CA GLU A 421 -4.08 -3.56 -20.87
C GLU A 421 -3.80 -4.54 -19.72
N THR A 422 -2.63 -4.42 -19.08
CA THR A 422 -2.23 -5.27 -17.95
C THR A 422 -1.50 -4.45 -16.86
N GLY A 423 -1.59 -4.87 -15.59
CA GLY A 423 -0.87 -4.21 -14.49
C GLY A 423 0.61 -4.56 -14.40
N ALA A 424 1.27 -4.12 -13.33
CA ALA A 424 2.63 -4.52 -12.99
C ALA A 424 2.70 -5.80 -12.15
N PHE A 425 3.39 -5.75 -11.01
CA PHE A 425 3.50 -6.89 -10.10
C PHE A 425 2.32 -6.98 -9.13
N GLY A 426 2.30 -8.11 -8.42
CA GLY A 426 1.42 -8.40 -7.31
C GLY A 426 0.15 -9.15 -7.69
N ASP A 427 -0.53 -9.62 -6.66
CA ASP A 427 -1.73 -10.42 -6.78
C ASP A 427 -2.82 -9.70 -7.61
N LEU A 428 -3.43 -10.41 -8.56
CA LEU A 428 -4.43 -9.92 -9.52
C LEU A 428 -3.95 -8.80 -10.47
N ALA A 429 -2.66 -8.46 -10.52
CA ALA A 429 -2.18 -7.37 -11.38
C ALA A 429 -2.47 -7.58 -12.87
N GLN A 430 -2.52 -8.82 -13.35
CA GLN A 430 -2.91 -9.18 -14.73
C GLN A 430 -4.33 -8.72 -15.10
N ASN A 431 -5.20 -8.48 -14.11
CA ASN A 431 -6.55 -7.98 -14.33
C ASN A 431 -6.62 -6.44 -14.32
N SER A 432 -5.53 -5.73 -14.08
CA SER A 432 -5.49 -4.28 -14.15
C SER A 432 -5.33 -3.82 -15.60
N ALA A 433 -5.73 -2.59 -15.91
CA ALA A 433 -5.54 -1.96 -17.22
C ALA A 433 -5.66 -0.44 -17.04
N SER A 434 -5.10 0.32 -17.98
CA SER A 434 -5.15 1.79 -17.95
C SER A 434 -6.59 2.33 -17.82
N GLY A 435 -7.49 1.83 -18.66
CA GLY A 435 -8.92 2.20 -18.57
C GLY A 435 -9.60 1.80 -17.26
N LYS A 436 -9.12 0.77 -16.56
CA LYS A 436 -9.66 0.36 -15.25
C LYS A 436 -9.22 1.28 -14.11
N ILE A 437 -8.05 1.89 -14.22
CA ILE A 437 -7.53 2.82 -13.20
C ILE A 437 -7.84 4.29 -13.52
N ALA A 438 -8.25 4.61 -14.75
CA ALA A 438 -8.51 5.98 -15.19
C ALA A 438 -9.46 6.76 -14.28
N SER A 439 -10.57 6.13 -13.87
CA SER A 439 -11.51 6.76 -12.96
C SER A 439 -10.93 7.06 -11.60
N PHE A 440 -10.06 6.18 -11.09
CA PHE A 440 -9.37 6.39 -9.83
C PHE A 440 -8.30 7.48 -9.95
N MET A 441 -7.55 7.53 -11.06
CA MET A 441 -6.61 8.61 -11.37
C MET A 441 -7.31 9.97 -11.38
N GLY A 442 -8.48 10.06 -12.02
CA GLY A 442 -9.29 11.30 -12.04
C GLY A 442 -9.78 11.73 -10.65
N GLN A 443 -10.08 10.77 -9.76
CA GLN A 443 -10.46 11.07 -8.38
C GLN A 443 -9.29 11.57 -7.55
N MET A 444 -8.12 10.93 -7.64
CA MET A 444 -6.91 11.41 -6.96
C MET A 444 -6.52 12.79 -7.46
N ALA A 445 -6.61 13.04 -8.77
CA ALA A 445 -6.31 14.33 -9.36
C ALA A 445 -7.20 15.46 -8.82
N ALA A 446 -8.46 15.17 -8.48
CA ALA A 446 -9.38 16.15 -7.87
C ALA A 446 -9.05 16.50 -6.41
N VAL A 447 -8.16 15.76 -5.76
CA VAL A 447 -7.70 16.02 -4.38
C VAL A 447 -6.24 16.50 -4.34
N ALA A 448 -5.43 16.02 -5.29
CA ALA A 448 -4.00 16.32 -5.36
C ALA A 448 -3.65 17.54 -6.23
N ASP A 449 -4.58 18.02 -7.06
CA ASP A 449 -4.33 19.06 -8.06
C ASP A 449 -3.09 18.73 -8.94
N ASN A 450 -2.98 17.47 -9.41
CA ASN A 450 -1.85 17.03 -10.24
C ASN A 450 -2.20 17.09 -11.74
N PRO A 451 -1.51 17.92 -12.56
CA PRO A 451 -1.87 18.16 -13.96
C PRO A 451 -1.73 16.91 -14.86
N TYR A 452 -0.80 16.00 -14.53
CA TYR A 452 -0.55 14.77 -15.29
C TYR A 452 -1.61 13.71 -15.02
N TRP A 453 -2.11 13.63 -13.78
CA TRP A 453 -3.16 12.69 -13.42
C TRP A 453 -4.53 13.13 -13.98
N VAL A 454 -4.77 14.45 -14.09
CA VAL A 454 -5.93 14.97 -14.84
C VAL A 454 -5.82 14.58 -16.32
N TRP A 455 -4.64 14.77 -16.93
CA TRP A 455 -4.40 14.38 -18.32
C TRP A 455 -4.64 12.88 -18.53
N TYR A 456 -4.16 12.04 -17.62
CA TYR A 456 -4.33 10.58 -17.68
C TYR A 456 -5.83 10.22 -17.75
N ALA A 457 -6.64 10.77 -16.84
CA ALA A 457 -8.07 10.49 -16.82
C ALA A 457 -8.77 10.97 -18.11
N ALA A 458 -8.34 12.12 -18.65
CA ALA A 458 -8.89 12.66 -19.89
C ALA A 458 -8.63 11.77 -21.11
N GLN A 459 -7.51 11.03 -21.16
CA GLN A 459 -7.24 10.09 -22.26
C GLN A 459 -8.26 8.95 -22.38
N HIS A 460 -8.97 8.65 -21.29
CA HIS A 460 -9.99 7.60 -21.25
C HIS A 460 -11.42 8.13 -21.37
N GLY A 461 -11.60 9.45 -21.58
CA GLY A 461 -12.92 10.08 -21.57
C GLY A 461 -13.64 9.92 -20.23
N ASP A 462 -12.89 9.70 -19.14
CA ASP A 462 -13.47 9.43 -17.83
C ASP A 462 -14.04 10.71 -17.21
N ASN A 463 -15.27 10.60 -16.71
CA ASN A 463 -16.00 11.68 -16.04
C ASN A 463 -16.03 11.50 -14.50
N GLY A 464 -15.10 10.70 -13.96
CA GLY A 464 -15.07 10.28 -12.57
C GLY A 464 -16.08 9.20 -12.23
N PRO A 465 -16.09 8.69 -10.97
CA PRO A 465 -16.96 7.59 -10.58
C PRO A 465 -18.43 8.07 -10.53
N GLY A 466 -19.37 7.12 -10.55
CA GLY A 466 -20.78 7.42 -10.31
C GLY A 466 -21.10 7.68 -8.83
N GLY A 467 -22.38 7.86 -8.52
CA GLY A 467 -22.87 7.99 -7.14
C GLY A 467 -22.54 9.32 -6.48
N TYR A 468 -22.82 9.42 -5.17
CA TYR A 468 -22.56 10.62 -4.37
C TYR A 468 -21.06 10.92 -4.24
N PHE A 469 -20.20 9.91 -4.14
CA PHE A 469 -18.76 10.10 -4.06
C PHE A 469 -18.18 10.67 -5.34
N GLY A 470 -18.69 10.15 -6.46
CA GLY A 470 -18.55 10.80 -7.74
C GLY A 470 -18.91 12.27 -7.64
N PHE A 471 -20.17 12.57 -7.35
CA PHE A 471 -20.66 13.96 -7.30
C PHE A 471 -19.74 14.88 -6.48
N LEU A 472 -19.35 14.45 -5.28
CA LEU A 472 -18.42 15.16 -4.39
C LEU A 472 -17.05 15.42 -5.02
N THR A 473 -16.43 14.40 -5.64
CA THR A 473 -15.12 14.56 -6.29
C THR A 473 -15.14 15.53 -7.48
N ALA A 474 -16.20 15.56 -8.28
CA ALA A 474 -16.29 16.54 -9.38
C ALA A 474 -16.76 17.92 -8.94
N ALA A 475 -17.36 18.03 -7.75
CA ALA A 475 -17.72 19.30 -7.15
C ALA A 475 -16.51 20.05 -6.59
N ARG A 476 -15.33 19.41 -6.55
CA ARG A 476 -14.08 20.09 -6.26
C ARG A 476 -13.61 20.85 -7.50
N GLU A 477 -13.29 22.12 -7.29
CA GLU A 477 -12.69 22.95 -8.33
C GLU A 477 -11.28 22.42 -8.62
N ARG A 478 -11.00 22.15 -9.90
CA ARG A 478 -9.63 21.85 -10.34
C ARG A 478 -8.94 23.17 -10.61
N THR A 479 -7.83 23.41 -9.93
CA THR A 479 -7.07 24.65 -10.10
C THR A 479 -5.94 24.53 -11.12
N VAL A 480 -5.66 23.31 -11.61
CA VAL A 480 -4.51 23.03 -12.47
C VAL A 480 -4.85 22.79 -13.94
N GLU A 481 -4.00 23.34 -14.81
CA GLU A 481 -4.04 23.12 -16.25
C GLU A 481 -3.60 21.70 -16.60
N VAL A 482 -4.37 21.03 -17.47
CA VAL A 482 -4.09 19.66 -17.92
C VAL A 482 -2.78 19.60 -18.69
N ARG A 483 -1.86 18.68 -18.34
CA ARG A 483 -0.56 18.54 -19.03
C ARG A 483 -0.22 17.09 -19.36
N PRO A 484 0.19 16.76 -20.60
CA PRO A 484 0.75 15.45 -20.92
C PRO A 484 2.06 15.19 -20.15
N PRO A 485 2.43 13.91 -19.89
CA PRO A 485 3.65 13.54 -19.19
C PRO A 485 4.89 13.51 -20.14
N ASP A 486 4.86 14.22 -21.26
CA ASP A 486 5.93 14.23 -22.26
C ASP A 486 7.20 14.94 -21.78
N THR A 487 7.08 15.83 -20.79
CA THR A 487 8.22 16.48 -20.12
C THR A 487 8.74 15.71 -18.91
N LEU A 488 8.08 14.62 -18.51
CA LEU A 488 8.57 13.77 -17.41
C LEU A 488 9.60 12.77 -17.94
N PRO A 489 10.58 12.35 -17.11
CA PRO A 489 11.34 11.14 -17.41
C PRO A 489 10.37 10.00 -17.70
N SER A 490 10.62 9.21 -18.74
CA SER A 490 9.68 8.16 -19.13
C SER A 490 9.65 6.99 -18.14
N SER A 491 10.65 6.91 -17.25
CA SER A 491 10.86 5.79 -16.34
C SER A 491 11.00 6.29 -14.91
N LYS A 492 10.60 5.46 -13.94
CA LYS A 492 10.65 5.81 -12.51
C LYS A 492 10.99 4.60 -11.65
N ALA A 493 11.80 4.84 -10.63
CA ALA A 493 12.02 3.91 -9.52
C ALA A 493 11.28 4.40 -8.28
N PHE A 494 10.61 3.48 -7.61
CA PHE A 494 9.98 3.61 -6.31
C PHE A 494 10.88 2.87 -5.30
N ARG A 495 11.81 3.59 -4.70
CA ARG A 495 12.98 2.99 -4.04
C ARG A 495 12.59 2.29 -2.74
N GLY A 496 11.72 2.91 -1.95
CA GLY A 496 11.30 2.36 -0.66
C GLY A 496 10.54 1.03 -0.81
N THR A 497 9.80 0.85 -1.90
CA THR A 497 9.10 -0.40 -2.23
C THR A 497 9.92 -1.34 -3.13
N GLY A 498 11.01 -0.84 -3.71
CA GLY A 498 11.92 -1.61 -4.57
C GLY A 498 11.28 -2.05 -5.89
N LEU A 499 10.53 -1.14 -6.51
CA LEU A 499 9.90 -1.31 -7.82
C LEU A 499 10.47 -0.31 -8.80
N ALA A 500 10.70 -0.70 -10.04
CA ALA A 500 11.04 0.21 -11.13
C ALA A 500 10.21 -0.10 -12.37
N VAL A 501 9.86 0.95 -13.08
CA VAL A 501 9.17 0.84 -14.37
C VAL A 501 9.93 1.65 -15.40
N LEU A 502 10.43 0.95 -16.42
CA LEU A 502 11.14 1.54 -17.54
C LEU A 502 10.18 1.61 -18.72
N ASN A 503 10.00 2.78 -19.32
CA ASN A 503 9.17 2.96 -20.51
C ASN A 503 9.97 3.64 -21.61
N SER A 504 9.71 3.23 -22.85
CA SER A 504 10.10 4.02 -24.03
C SER A 504 9.28 5.31 -24.16
N ARG A 505 8.01 5.30 -23.70
CA ARG A 505 7.08 6.45 -23.78
C ARG A 505 5.95 6.31 -22.75
N LEU A 506 5.47 7.43 -22.19
CA LEU A 506 4.35 7.44 -21.23
C LEU A 506 2.99 7.81 -21.83
N THR A 507 2.97 8.44 -23.01
CA THR A 507 1.73 9.03 -23.55
C THR A 507 0.80 8.04 -24.22
N GLU A 508 1.30 6.92 -24.72
CA GLU A 508 0.53 5.89 -25.42
C GLU A 508 1.20 4.52 -25.25
N GLY A 509 0.51 3.62 -24.57
CA GLY A 509 0.92 2.25 -24.26
C GLY A 509 1.00 1.39 -25.50
N LYS A 510 0.18 1.66 -26.53
CA LYS A 510 0.20 0.94 -27.82
C LYS A 510 1.46 1.17 -28.65
N ASP A 511 2.24 2.19 -28.32
CA ASP A 511 3.56 2.47 -28.92
C ASP A 511 4.71 2.20 -27.93
N ASN A 512 4.42 1.65 -26.75
CA ASN A 512 5.38 1.55 -25.67
C ASN A 512 6.02 0.15 -25.58
N VAL A 513 7.34 0.13 -25.42
CA VAL A 513 8.08 -0.98 -24.82
C VAL A 513 8.32 -0.66 -23.36
N GLN A 514 7.83 -1.52 -22.47
CA GLN A 514 7.82 -1.29 -21.04
C GLN A 514 8.38 -2.49 -20.29
N ILE A 515 9.26 -2.22 -19.32
CA ILE A 515 9.87 -3.23 -18.46
C ILE A 515 9.47 -2.91 -17.02
N HIS A 516 8.93 -3.89 -16.30
CA HIS A 516 8.73 -3.78 -14.86
C HIS A 516 9.82 -4.57 -14.17
N PHE A 517 10.40 -4.03 -13.11
CA PHE A 517 11.44 -4.70 -12.33
C PHE A 517 11.11 -4.60 -10.84
N LYS A 518 11.34 -5.69 -10.09
CA LYS A 518 11.15 -5.74 -8.63
C LYS A 518 12.40 -6.26 -7.96
N SER A 519 12.92 -5.53 -6.99
CA SER A 519 13.86 -6.04 -5.98
C SER A 519 13.62 -5.26 -4.68
N SER A 520 12.88 -5.88 -3.75
CA SER A 520 12.11 -5.18 -2.73
C SER A 520 12.59 -5.44 -1.29
N PRO A 521 12.74 -4.39 -0.46
CA PRO A 521 13.07 -4.55 0.95
C PRO A 521 11.90 -5.12 1.76
N PHE A 522 10.67 -5.05 1.25
CA PHE A 522 9.50 -5.72 1.83
C PHE A 522 9.50 -7.24 1.62
N GLY A 523 10.38 -7.71 0.74
CA GLY A 523 10.51 -9.08 0.30
C GLY A 523 9.33 -9.59 -0.49
N THR A 524 8.83 -10.76 -0.15
CA THR A 524 7.76 -11.46 -0.88
C THR A 524 6.47 -11.56 -0.05
N GLN A 525 6.35 -10.83 1.05
CA GLN A 525 5.18 -10.92 1.93
C GLN A 525 3.89 -10.41 1.28
N SER A 526 2.76 -10.96 1.73
CA SER A 526 1.41 -10.50 1.36
C SER A 526 1.16 -10.61 -0.16
N HIS A 527 0.54 -9.61 -0.80
CA HIS A 527 0.19 -9.67 -2.22
C HIS A 527 1.35 -9.28 -3.15
N GLY A 528 2.44 -8.72 -2.64
CA GLY A 528 3.67 -8.39 -3.38
C GLY A 528 4.67 -9.54 -3.46
N TYR A 529 4.19 -10.76 -3.73
CA TYR A 529 4.97 -12.00 -3.54
C TYR A 529 5.99 -12.32 -4.63
N ASN A 530 6.01 -11.57 -5.72
CA ASN A 530 6.94 -11.80 -6.82
C ASN A 530 8.39 -11.80 -6.34
N ALA A 531 9.20 -12.69 -6.91
CA ALA A 531 10.62 -12.82 -6.61
C ALA A 531 11.37 -11.50 -6.81
N ASN A 532 12.37 -11.25 -5.96
CA ASN A 532 13.31 -10.15 -6.16
C ASN A 532 14.19 -10.43 -7.39
N ASN A 533 14.61 -9.36 -8.05
CA ASN A 533 15.20 -9.33 -9.39
C ASN A 533 14.32 -9.93 -10.52
N ALA A 534 13.02 -10.16 -10.28
CA ALA A 534 12.09 -10.51 -11.36
C ALA A 534 11.80 -9.31 -12.25
N PHE A 535 11.50 -9.58 -13.53
CA PHE A 535 11.08 -8.56 -14.48
C PHE A 535 9.87 -9.01 -15.32
N LEU A 536 9.15 -8.06 -15.88
CA LEU A 536 8.09 -8.27 -16.88
C LEU A 536 8.41 -7.42 -18.12
N LEU A 537 7.89 -7.82 -19.29
CA LEU A 537 8.05 -7.04 -20.51
C LEU A 537 6.70 -6.91 -21.23
N ASN A 538 6.25 -5.66 -21.36
CA ASN A 538 5.09 -5.27 -22.12
C ASN A 538 5.50 -4.69 -23.46
N LEU A 539 4.81 -5.09 -24.53
CA LEU A 539 4.97 -4.57 -25.88
C LEU A 539 3.61 -4.12 -26.37
N ARG A 540 3.51 -2.84 -26.78
CA ARG A 540 2.27 -2.25 -27.32
C ARG A 540 1.07 -2.40 -26.39
N GLY A 541 1.30 -2.28 -25.09
CA GLY A 541 0.27 -2.30 -24.05
C GLY A 541 -0.08 -3.70 -23.51
N GLU A 542 0.46 -4.78 -24.08
CA GLU A 542 0.20 -6.14 -23.63
C GLU A 542 1.47 -6.84 -23.12
N ARG A 543 1.32 -7.80 -22.20
CA ARG A 543 2.45 -8.59 -21.68
C ARG A 543 2.93 -9.62 -22.69
N MET A 544 4.21 -9.50 -23.06
CA MET A 544 4.96 -10.55 -23.77
C MET A 544 5.58 -11.52 -22.78
N LEU A 545 6.34 -10.99 -21.81
CA LEU A 545 6.92 -11.77 -20.72
C LEU A 545 6.09 -11.53 -19.45
N ILE A 546 5.47 -12.60 -18.95
CA ILE A 546 4.45 -12.54 -17.90
C ILE A 546 5.02 -12.96 -16.54
N GLN A 547 4.26 -12.64 -15.49
CA GLN A 547 4.23 -13.45 -14.28
C GLN A 547 3.25 -14.59 -14.54
N SER A 548 3.67 -15.84 -14.29
CA SER A 548 2.83 -17.00 -14.61
C SER A 548 1.81 -17.32 -13.51
N GLY A 549 0.69 -17.92 -13.93
CA GLY A 549 -0.40 -18.34 -13.05
C GLY A 549 -1.47 -17.26 -12.82
N SER A 550 -2.60 -17.68 -12.28
CA SER A 550 -3.69 -16.79 -11.88
C SER A 550 -4.33 -17.27 -10.59
N ARG A 551 -4.60 -16.34 -9.67
CA ARG A 551 -5.14 -16.67 -8.34
C ARG A 551 -6.57 -17.22 -8.46
N ASP A 552 -6.74 -18.49 -8.12
CA ASP A 552 -8.04 -19.12 -7.91
C ASP A 552 -8.69 -18.65 -6.60
N ILE A 553 -8.01 -18.87 -5.47
CA ILE A 553 -8.35 -18.31 -4.16
C ILE A 553 -7.06 -18.06 -3.38
N TYR A 554 -7.11 -17.04 -2.52
CA TYR A 554 -5.98 -16.72 -1.66
C TYR A 554 -5.60 -17.91 -0.76
N GLY A 555 -4.35 -18.33 -0.88
CA GLY A 555 -3.77 -19.43 -0.13
C GLY A 555 -4.32 -20.80 -0.54
N SER A 556 -4.56 -21.01 -1.85
CA SER A 556 -4.77 -22.33 -2.43
C SER A 556 -3.42 -23.01 -2.72
N PRO A 557 -3.40 -24.33 -2.97
CA PRO A 557 -2.17 -25.00 -3.41
C PRO A 557 -1.53 -24.34 -4.64
N HIS A 558 -2.31 -23.92 -5.65
CA HIS A 558 -1.77 -23.22 -6.83
C HIS A 558 -1.15 -21.87 -6.43
N HIS A 559 -1.86 -21.07 -5.63
CA HIS A 559 -1.35 -19.78 -5.18
C HIS A 559 -0.05 -19.95 -4.36
N GLU A 560 -0.03 -20.85 -3.38
CA GLU A 560 1.09 -21.01 -2.45
C GLU A 560 2.30 -21.74 -3.06
N LYS A 561 2.06 -22.76 -3.88
CA LYS A 561 3.11 -23.66 -4.39
C LYS A 561 3.49 -23.41 -5.85
N TRP A 562 2.76 -22.54 -6.55
CA TRP A 562 3.16 -22.02 -7.86
C TRP A 562 3.42 -20.52 -7.78
N MET A 563 2.38 -19.72 -7.59
CA MET A 563 2.47 -18.26 -7.77
C MET A 563 3.39 -17.56 -6.75
N TRP A 564 3.42 -18.02 -5.49
CA TRP A 564 4.32 -17.46 -4.46
C TRP A 564 5.78 -17.90 -4.60
N GLN A 565 6.07 -18.77 -5.57
CA GLN A 565 7.38 -19.38 -5.75
C GLN A 565 8.12 -18.69 -6.90
N THR A 566 9.44 -18.55 -6.75
CA THR A 566 10.33 -17.98 -7.78
C THR A 566 10.21 -18.67 -9.14
N LYS A 567 9.86 -19.96 -9.17
CA LYS A 567 9.64 -20.73 -10.41
C LYS A 567 8.50 -20.21 -11.30
N SER A 568 7.70 -19.27 -10.81
CA SER A 568 6.60 -18.64 -11.54
C SER A 568 6.93 -17.25 -12.11
N ASP A 569 8.12 -16.73 -11.79
CA ASP A 569 8.60 -15.40 -12.19
C ASP A 569 9.79 -15.50 -13.16
N ASN A 570 10.01 -14.45 -13.96
CA ASN A 570 11.18 -14.30 -14.84
C ASN A 570 12.45 -14.02 -14.01
N ALA A 571 12.94 -15.05 -13.32
CA ALA A 571 13.96 -14.99 -12.27
C ALA A 571 14.97 -16.15 -12.43
N ILE A 572 15.74 -16.44 -11.38
CA ILE A 572 16.72 -17.52 -11.35
C ILE A 572 16.43 -18.50 -10.21
N LEU A 573 16.58 -19.81 -10.47
CA LEU A 573 16.66 -20.84 -9.44
C LEU A 573 18.11 -21.31 -9.28
N VAL A 574 18.43 -21.80 -8.08
CA VAL A 574 19.75 -22.30 -7.70
C VAL A 574 19.59 -23.71 -7.18
N ASN A 575 20.16 -24.69 -7.88
CA ASN A 575 19.92 -26.12 -7.66
C ASN A 575 18.43 -26.50 -7.69
N GLY A 576 17.64 -25.82 -8.53
CA GLY A 576 16.18 -25.99 -8.60
C GLY A 576 15.39 -25.27 -7.50
N GLU A 577 16.06 -24.64 -6.54
CA GLU A 577 15.43 -23.95 -5.41
C GLU A 577 15.28 -22.44 -5.67
N GLY A 578 14.17 -21.89 -5.19
CA GLY A 578 13.85 -20.46 -5.29
C GLY A 578 14.22 -19.66 -4.05
N GLN A 579 13.77 -18.40 -4.03
CA GLN A 579 13.83 -17.52 -2.88
C GLN A 579 12.93 -18.01 -1.74
N PHE A 580 13.11 -17.47 -0.54
CA PHE A 580 12.15 -17.67 0.54
C PHE A 580 10.75 -17.19 0.09
N PRO A 581 9.75 -18.09 0.03
CA PRO A 581 8.45 -17.73 -0.52
C PRO A 581 7.58 -17.01 0.52
N HIS A 582 6.79 -16.04 0.05
CA HIS A 582 5.75 -15.36 0.82
C HIS A 582 6.21 -14.85 2.21
N THR A 583 7.33 -14.15 2.26
CA THR A 583 7.95 -13.70 3.52
C THR A 583 8.78 -12.44 3.40
N VAL A 584 8.85 -11.71 4.52
CA VAL A 584 9.73 -10.55 4.76
C VAL A 584 11.21 -10.88 4.76
N LYS A 585 11.57 -12.14 5.00
CA LYS A 585 12.98 -12.59 5.00
C LYS A 585 13.60 -12.53 3.61
N SER A 586 12.79 -12.59 2.56
CA SER A 586 13.25 -12.61 1.18
C SER A 586 13.63 -11.20 0.74
N GLN A 587 14.70 -10.61 1.27
CA GLN A 587 15.00 -9.19 1.05
C GLN A 587 15.77 -8.98 -0.26
N GLY A 588 15.33 -8.00 -1.04
CA GLY A 588 16.06 -7.43 -2.17
C GLY A 588 16.11 -5.92 -2.08
N ARG A 589 16.80 -5.28 -3.02
CA ARG A 589 16.79 -3.81 -3.16
C ARG A 589 17.17 -3.41 -4.57
N ILE A 590 16.65 -2.26 -5.02
CA ILE A 590 17.21 -1.55 -6.17
C ILE A 590 18.52 -0.89 -5.71
N THR A 591 19.61 -1.20 -6.38
CA THR A 591 20.93 -0.62 -6.11
C THR A 591 21.20 0.60 -6.98
N HIS A 592 20.81 0.53 -8.26
CA HIS A 592 21.00 1.62 -9.22
C HIS A 592 19.75 1.86 -10.06
N PHE A 593 19.52 3.13 -10.40
CA PHE A 593 18.50 3.53 -11.36
C PHE A 593 18.97 4.77 -12.11
N HIS A 594 18.91 4.74 -13.45
CA HIS A 594 19.17 5.88 -14.32
C HIS A 594 18.11 5.92 -15.43
N THR A 595 17.71 7.12 -15.83
CA THR A 595 16.78 7.32 -16.94
C THR A 595 17.10 8.59 -17.71
N ASP A 596 17.12 8.48 -19.03
CA ASP A 596 17.18 9.60 -19.96
C ASP A 596 16.34 9.33 -21.22
N GLY A 597 16.41 10.20 -22.22
CA GLY A 597 15.59 10.09 -23.44
C GLY A 597 15.90 8.86 -24.31
N ALA A 598 17.12 8.33 -24.27
CA ALA A 598 17.59 7.26 -25.16
C ALA A 598 17.94 5.96 -24.42
N PHE A 599 18.18 6.04 -23.10
CA PHE A 599 18.70 4.95 -22.30
C PHE A 599 18.12 4.97 -20.89
N ASP A 600 17.77 3.78 -20.40
CA ASP A 600 17.46 3.55 -18.98
C ASP A 600 18.31 2.40 -18.43
N LEU A 601 18.49 2.40 -17.11
CA LEU A 601 19.17 1.37 -16.37
C LEU A 601 18.43 1.12 -15.05
N VAL A 602 18.30 -0.15 -14.69
CA VAL A 602 17.99 -0.56 -13.33
C VAL A 602 18.88 -1.72 -12.90
N ALA A 603 19.38 -1.67 -11.67
CA ALA A 603 20.08 -2.79 -11.05
C ALA A 603 19.44 -3.14 -9.70
N GLY A 604 19.43 -4.43 -9.37
CA GLY A 604 18.97 -4.91 -8.08
C GLY A 604 19.80 -6.07 -7.54
N GLU A 605 19.84 -6.17 -6.22
CA GLU A 605 20.57 -7.20 -5.48
C GLU A 605 19.57 -8.06 -4.69
N ALA A 606 19.68 -9.38 -4.81
CA ALA A 606 18.72 -10.34 -4.25
C ALA A 606 19.36 -11.60 -3.64
N GLY A 607 20.66 -11.63 -3.40
CA GLY A 607 21.37 -12.75 -2.77
C GLY A 607 20.78 -13.10 -1.40
N GLY A 608 20.49 -12.08 -0.57
CA GLY A 608 19.83 -12.23 0.73
C GLY A 608 18.40 -12.81 0.68
N SER A 609 17.84 -13.01 -0.52
CA SER A 609 16.54 -13.67 -0.70
C SER A 609 16.63 -15.20 -0.77
N TYR A 610 17.83 -15.77 -0.88
CA TYR A 610 18.06 -17.20 -1.01
C TYR A 610 18.74 -17.78 0.22
N ALA A 611 18.56 -19.08 0.45
CA ALA A 611 19.33 -19.81 1.45
C ALA A 611 20.72 -20.22 0.94
N ASN A 612 20.92 -20.23 -0.38
CA ASN A 612 22.06 -20.84 -1.07
C ASN A 612 22.75 -19.90 -2.08
N LEU A 613 22.65 -18.59 -1.87
CA LEU A 613 23.44 -17.58 -2.58
C LEU A 613 24.02 -16.56 -1.62
N ASP A 614 25.24 -16.12 -1.93
CA ASP A 614 25.87 -14.96 -1.28
C ASP A 614 25.54 -13.68 -2.07
N ARG A 615 25.38 -13.78 -3.39
CA ARG A 615 25.09 -12.66 -4.28
C ARG A 615 24.19 -13.07 -5.44
N TRP A 616 23.25 -12.20 -5.77
CA TRP A 616 22.70 -12.11 -7.12
C TRP A 616 22.41 -10.66 -7.48
N VAL A 617 23.22 -10.10 -8.37
CA VAL A 617 22.97 -8.78 -8.97
C VAL A 617 22.39 -9.00 -10.37
N ARG A 618 21.26 -8.36 -10.66
CA ARG A 618 20.70 -8.23 -12.01
C ARG A 618 20.77 -6.79 -12.44
N ARG A 619 21.34 -6.53 -13.63
CA ARG A 619 21.41 -5.22 -14.27
C ARG A 619 20.66 -5.29 -15.60
N ILE A 620 19.67 -4.42 -15.78
CA ILE A 620 18.89 -4.30 -17.02
C ILE A 620 19.21 -2.94 -17.63
N PHE A 621 19.79 -2.99 -18.82
CA PHE A 621 20.14 -1.85 -19.66
C PHE A 621 19.13 -1.78 -20.80
N PHE A 622 18.38 -0.69 -20.89
CA PHE A 622 17.34 -0.51 -21.89
C PHE A 622 17.70 0.62 -22.85
N PHE A 623 18.16 0.24 -24.05
CA PHE A 623 18.42 1.15 -25.15
C PHE A 623 17.12 1.32 -25.94
N LYS A 624 16.53 2.51 -25.84
CA LYS A 624 15.20 2.79 -26.36
C LYS A 624 15.18 2.82 -27.89
N PRO A 625 14.10 2.34 -28.53
CA PRO A 625 12.91 1.78 -27.88
C PRO A 625 12.97 0.26 -27.67
N GLY A 626 13.96 -0.48 -28.18
CA GLY A 626 13.77 -1.91 -28.45
C GLY A 626 14.93 -2.86 -28.18
N VAL A 627 16.04 -2.41 -27.58
CA VAL A 627 17.18 -3.28 -27.27
C VAL A 627 17.41 -3.33 -25.77
N ILE A 628 17.36 -4.53 -25.20
CA ILE A 628 17.50 -4.75 -23.76
C ILE A 628 18.67 -5.69 -23.53
N LEU A 629 19.62 -5.27 -22.71
CA LEU A 629 20.71 -6.12 -22.23
C LEU A 629 20.46 -6.44 -20.75
N ILE A 630 20.54 -7.73 -20.42
CA ILE A 630 20.45 -8.23 -19.05
C ILE A 630 21.79 -8.85 -18.68
N HIS A 631 22.35 -8.40 -17.56
CA HIS A 631 23.55 -8.96 -16.95
C HIS A 631 23.21 -9.48 -15.56
N ASP A 632 23.36 -10.79 -15.36
CA ASP A 632 23.21 -11.43 -14.06
C ASP A 632 24.58 -11.88 -13.56
N VAL A 633 24.92 -11.49 -12.33
CA VAL A 633 26.14 -11.90 -11.61
C VAL A 633 25.74 -12.64 -10.35
N LEU A 634 26.07 -13.93 -10.27
CA LEU A 634 25.71 -14.80 -9.15
C LEU A 634 26.96 -15.39 -8.48
N GLU A 635 26.91 -15.45 -7.16
CA GLU A 635 27.88 -16.15 -6.32
C GLU A 635 27.16 -17.04 -5.32
N ALA A 636 27.50 -18.32 -5.37
CA ALA A 636 27.04 -19.33 -4.44
C ALA A 636 28.17 -19.72 -3.47
N PRO A 637 27.85 -19.97 -2.19
CA PRO A 637 28.85 -20.40 -1.21
C PRO A 637 29.46 -21.77 -1.59
N GLU A 638 28.69 -22.62 -2.27
CA GLU A 638 29.12 -23.89 -2.85
C GLU A 638 28.74 -23.99 -4.33
N ALA A 639 29.45 -24.85 -5.08
CA ALA A 639 29.19 -25.01 -6.51
C ALA A 639 27.73 -25.43 -6.76
N ALA A 640 27.03 -24.69 -7.62
CA ALA A 640 25.62 -24.85 -7.86
C ALA A 640 25.28 -24.81 -9.35
N THR A 641 24.16 -25.41 -9.72
CA THR A 641 23.55 -25.22 -11.03
C THR A 641 22.58 -24.06 -10.98
N PHE A 642 22.44 -23.34 -12.08
CA PHE A 642 21.59 -22.17 -12.19
C PHE A 642 20.56 -22.37 -13.30
N GLN A 643 19.31 -21.98 -13.04
CA GLN A 643 18.21 -22.06 -14.00
C GLN A 643 17.63 -20.68 -14.22
N TRP A 644 17.78 -20.13 -15.42
CA TRP A 644 17.26 -18.84 -15.82
C TRP A 644 15.89 -19.01 -16.48
N LEU A 645 14.87 -18.34 -15.95
CA LEU A 645 13.46 -18.61 -16.26
C LEU A 645 12.80 -17.50 -17.09
N LEU A 646 11.91 -17.90 -17.99
CA LEU A 646 10.95 -17.00 -18.64
C LEU A 646 9.56 -17.61 -18.72
N HIS A 647 8.55 -16.74 -18.71
CA HIS A 647 7.16 -17.13 -18.90
C HIS A 647 6.47 -16.26 -19.94
N ALA A 648 5.63 -16.87 -20.77
CA ALA A 648 4.83 -16.20 -21.78
C ALA A 648 3.49 -16.92 -22.01
N LYS A 649 2.54 -16.27 -22.69
CA LYS A 649 1.27 -16.91 -23.12
C LYS A 649 1.43 -17.78 -24.37
N HIS A 650 2.53 -17.62 -25.10
CA HIS A 650 2.83 -18.36 -26.32
C HIS A 650 4.11 -19.18 -26.13
N PRO A 651 4.26 -20.31 -26.83
CA PRO A 651 5.48 -21.11 -26.77
C PRO A 651 6.66 -20.35 -27.36
N PHE A 652 7.86 -20.63 -26.84
CA PHE A 652 9.09 -20.09 -27.39
C PHE A 652 9.59 -20.99 -28.52
N ALA A 653 10.00 -20.42 -29.65
CA ALA A 653 10.80 -21.14 -30.63
C ALA A 653 12.26 -21.18 -30.14
N LEU A 654 12.77 -22.38 -29.88
CA LEU A 654 14.08 -22.60 -29.27
C LEU A 654 15.15 -22.86 -30.35
N GLY A 655 16.25 -22.12 -30.30
CA GLY A 655 17.49 -22.43 -31.00
C GLY A 655 18.58 -22.86 -30.00
N ASP A 656 19.82 -23.00 -30.47
CA ASP A 656 20.95 -23.48 -29.64
C ASP A 656 21.32 -22.51 -28.50
N ARG A 657 21.21 -21.20 -28.75
CA ARG A 657 21.46 -20.11 -27.78
C ARG A 657 20.47 -18.95 -27.93
N THR A 658 19.43 -19.14 -28.72
CA THR A 658 18.44 -18.12 -29.07
C THR A 658 17.04 -18.60 -28.75
N LEU A 659 16.15 -17.65 -28.49
CA LEU A 659 14.73 -17.88 -28.32
C LEU A 659 13.97 -16.83 -29.10
N ARG A 660 12.87 -17.23 -29.71
CA ARG A 660 11.93 -16.30 -30.31
C ARG A 660 10.55 -16.47 -29.70
N LEU A 661 9.96 -15.37 -29.26
CA LEU A 661 8.56 -15.27 -28.87
C LEU A 661 7.84 -14.42 -29.92
N GLU A 662 6.78 -14.97 -30.51
CA GLU A 662 5.90 -14.21 -31.41
C GLU A 662 4.49 -14.17 -30.81
N ALA A 663 3.88 -13.00 -30.82
CA ALA A 663 2.50 -12.76 -30.45
C ALA A 663 1.89 -11.73 -31.41
N ASP A 664 0.57 -11.50 -31.32
CA ASP A 664 -0.12 -10.51 -32.15
C ASP A 664 0.43 -9.08 -31.93
N THR A 665 0.95 -8.81 -30.73
CA THR A 665 1.54 -7.53 -30.37
C THR A 665 2.97 -7.34 -30.85
N GLY A 666 3.66 -8.36 -31.36
CA GLY A 666 5.02 -8.24 -31.90
C GLY A 666 5.93 -9.43 -31.60
N LYS A 667 7.24 -9.21 -31.75
CA LYS A 667 8.25 -10.28 -31.62
C LYS A 667 9.33 -9.91 -30.62
N LEU A 668 9.80 -10.89 -29.86
CA LEU A 668 11.02 -10.79 -29.06
C LEU A 668 12.03 -11.84 -29.54
N ASP A 669 13.22 -11.39 -29.91
CA ASP A 669 14.38 -12.23 -30.19
C ASP A 669 15.34 -12.14 -29.00
N LEU A 670 15.50 -13.23 -28.26
CA LEU A 670 16.47 -13.35 -27.17
C LEU A 670 17.70 -14.14 -27.61
N GLU A 671 18.86 -13.72 -27.14
CA GLU A 671 20.13 -14.39 -27.37
C GLU A 671 20.95 -14.44 -26.06
N PHE A 672 21.35 -15.64 -25.65
CA PHE A 672 22.30 -15.85 -24.58
C PHE A 672 23.73 -15.76 -25.15
N LEU A 673 24.45 -14.72 -24.76
CA LEU A 673 25.85 -14.51 -25.13
C LEU A 673 26.80 -15.22 -24.16
N LYS A 674 26.45 -15.25 -22.86
CA LYS A 674 27.09 -16.04 -21.83
C LYS A 674 26.05 -16.63 -20.85
N PRO A 675 26.34 -17.80 -20.24
CA PRO A 675 27.37 -18.76 -20.64
C PRO A 675 26.96 -19.52 -21.91
N ALA A 676 27.91 -20.17 -22.57
CA ALA A 676 27.60 -21.08 -23.67
C ALA A 676 27.13 -22.46 -23.15
N GLY A 677 26.43 -23.23 -23.99
CA GLY A 677 26.08 -24.63 -23.69
C GLY A 677 24.97 -24.80 -22.65
N LEU A 678 24.05 -23.83 -22.55
CA LEU A 678 22.85 -23.94 -21.71
C LEU A 678 21.90 -25.02 -22.24
N ALA A 679 21.31 -25.80 -21.33
CA ALA A 679 20.27 -26.76 -21.66
C ALA A 679 18.91 -26.04 -21.64
N PHE A 680 18.26 -25.96 -22.81
CA PHE A 680 16.95 -25.32 -22.96
C PHE A 680 15.82 -26.34 -22.81
N SER A 681 14.80 -25.96 -22.05
CA SER A 681 13.54 -26.71 -21.93
C SER A 681 12.36 -25.76 -21.78
N GLN A 682 11.16 -26.22 -22.11
CA GLN A 682 9.94 -25.51 -21.80
C GLN A 682 8.80 -26.47 -21.51
N THR A 683 7.81 -26.02 -20.74
CA THR A 683 6.59 -26.77 -20.42
C THR A 683 5.40 -25.83 -20.33
N SER A 684 4.20 -26.35 -20.57
CA SER A 684 2.93 -25.63 -20.33
C SER A 684 2.19 -26.14 -19.09
N VAL A 685 2.87 -26.95 -18.26
CA VAL A 685 2.26 -27.62 -17.10
C VAL A 685 2.53 -26.83 -15.84
N PHE A 686 1.45 -26.53 -15.11
CA PHE A 686 1.49 -26.00 -13.76
C PHE A 686 1.56 -27.12 -12.73
N ASP A 687 2.43 -26.97 -11.73
CA ASP A 687 2.51 -27.89 -10.59
C ASP A 687 2.53 -27.16 -9.24
N PRO A 688 1.40 -27.16 -8.48
CA PRO A 688 0.10 -27.73 -8.84
C PRO A 688 -0.70 -26.82 -9.80
N PRO A 689 -1.64 -27.37 -10.60
CA PRO A 689 -2.53 -26.56 -11.42
C PRO A 689 -3.55 -25.79 -10.57
N PRO A 690 -4.19 -24.73 -11.12
CA PRO A 690 -5.33 -24.08 -10.47
C PRO A 690 -6.42 -25.08 -10.10
N HIS A 691 -7.15 -24.83 -9.01
CA HIS A 691 -8.22 -25.74 -8.62
C HIS A 691 -9.37 -25.73 -9.65
N GLU A 692 -9.89 -26.91 -10.01
CA GLU A 692 -10.98 -27.08 -10.99
C GLU A 692 -12.19 -26.16 -10.80
N TRP A 693 -12.66 -25.93 -9.56
CA TRP A 693 -13.84 -25.08 -9.31
C TRP A 693 -13.63 -23.61 -9.69
N ALA A 694 -12.37 -23.17 -9.81
CA ALA A 694 -12.04 -21.81 -10.21
C ALA A 694 -12.28 -21.58 -11.71
N ASN A 695 -12.39 -22.67 -12.50
CA ASN A 695 -12.65 -22.62 -13.93
C ASN A 695 -11.69 -21.68 -14.68
N LEU A 696 -10.40 -21.75 -14.32
CA LEU A 696 -9.33 -20.98 -14.95
C LEU A 696 -8.70 -21.83 -16.06
N THR A 697 -8.72 -21.31 -17.28
CA THR A 697 -7.95 -21.84 -18.41
C THR A 697 -6.71 -20.97 -18.58
N LEU A 698 -5.55 -21.54 -18.27
CA LEU A 698 -4.27 -20.86 -18.39
C LEU A 698 -3.46 -21.53 -19.50
N GLU A 699 -3.34 -20.84 -20.62
CA GLU A 699 -2.45 -21.21 -21.72
C GLU A 699 -1.18 -20.39 -21.58
N GLU A 700 -0.23 -20.95 -20.82
CA GLU A 700 1.05 -20.30 -20.52
C GLU A 700 2.19 -21.31 -20.69
N TRP A 701 3.36 -20.79 -21.02
CA TRP A 701 4.57 -21.54 -21.27
C TRP A 701 5.67 -21.05 -20.35
N HIS A 702 6.44 -22.00 -19.81
CA HIS A 702 7.47 -21.78 -18.82
C HIS A 702 8.78 -22.34 -19.39
N PHE A 703 9.67 -21.44 -19.76
CA PHE A 703 10.99 -21.73 -20.32
C PHE A 703 12.06 -21.74 -19.23
N THR A 704 13.03 -22.64 -19.38
CA THR A 704 14.21 -22.74 -18.53
C THR A 704 15.47 -22.89 -19.38
N ALA A 705 16.46 -22.02 -19.14
CA ALA A 705 17.85 -22.22 -19.55
C ALA A 705 18.68 -22.66 -18.35
N ALA A 706 19.21 -23.88 -18.36
CA ALA A 706 19.95 -24.45 -17.24
C ALA A 706 21.44 -24.59 -17.54
N THR A 707 22.29 -24.25 -16.56
CA THR A 707 23.70 -24.65 -16.59
C THR A 707 23.80 -26.16 -16.39
N GLN A 708 24.74 -26.80 -17.10
CA GLN A 708 24.94 -28.26 -17.02
C GLN A 708 25.98 -28.66 -15.98
N THR A 709 26.90 -27.75 -15.65
CA THR A 709 27.96 -27.96 -14.66
C THR A 709 27.73 -27.06 -13.45
N PRO A 710 27.93 -27.57 -12.22
CA PRO A 710 27.91 -26.74 -11.03
C PRO A 710 29.12 -25.81 -10.98
N GLU A 711 28.90 -24.53 -10.67
CA GLU A 711 29.94 -23.52 -10.51
C GLU A 711 29.65 -22.64 -9.29
N LYS A 712 30.69 -22.07 -8.66
CA LYS A 712 30.48 -21.10 -7.56
C LYS A 712 30.11 -19.72 -8.07
N PHE A 713 30.67 -19.34 -9.22
CA PHE A 713 30.43 -18.06 -9.88
C PHE A 713 29.72 -18.31 -11.20
N MET A 714 28.68 -17.52 -11.48
CA MET A 714 27.98 -17.59 -12.76
C MET A 714 27.66 -16.20 -13.27
N GLU A 715 27.90 -16.01 -14.57
CA GLU A 715 27.58 -14.80 -15.31
C GLU A 715 26.65 -15.15 -16.46
N PHE A 716 25.47 -14.51 -16.51
CA PHE A 716 24.62 -14.52 -17.69
C PHE A 716 24.67 -13.15 -18.38
N ILE A 717 24.86 -13.16 -19.70
CA ILE A 717 24.75 -11.98 -20.55
C ILE A 717 23.72 -12.32 -21.63
N THR A 718 22.57 -11.64 -21.58
CA THR A 718 21.44 -11.89 -22.48
C THR A 718 21.01 -10.60 -23.17
N VAL A 719 20.78 -10.68 -24.48
CA VAL A 719 20.24 -9.55 -25.27
C VAL A 719 18.85 -9.89 -25.76
N ILE A 720 17.89 -8.99 -25.58
CA ILE A 720 16.53 -9.05 -26.11
C ILE A 720 16.37 -7.94 -27.15
N ARG A 721 15.85 -8.30 -28.33
CA ARG A 721 15.56 -7.38 -29.43
C ARG A 721 14.06 -7.43 -29.72
N VAL A 722 13.43 -6.27 -29.72
CA VAL A 722 12.01 -6.10 -30.03
C VAL A 722 11.85 -5.97 -31.54
N ASP A 723 10.88 -6.68 -32.12
CA ASP A 723 10.49 -6.61 -33.54
C ASP A 723 11.65 -6.71 -34.55
N GLY A 724 12.68 -7.47 -34.21
CA GLY A 724 13.84 -7.66 -35.08
C GLY A 724 14.65 -6.38 -35.29
N VAL A 725 14.60 -5.41 -34.37
CA VAL A 725 15.51 -4.26 -34.35
C VAL A 725 16.95 -4.78 -34.48
N ASP A 726 17.64 -4.31 -35.52
CA ASP A 726 19.00 -4.74 -35.79
C ASP A 726 19.93 -4.19 -34.70
N ALA A 727 20.52 -5.12 -33.97
CA ALA A 727 21.37 -4.85 -32.83
C ALA A 727 22.42 -5.97 -32.70
N SER A 728 23.39 -5.96 -33.61
CA SER A 728 24.47 -6.96 -33.56
C SER A 728 25.31 -6.75 -32.31
N ALA A 729 25.53 -7.83 -31.56
CA ALA A 729 26.30 -7.83 -30.33
C ALA A 729 27.65 -8.49 -30.57
N SER A 730 28.75 -7.84 -30.18
CA SER A 730 30.08 -8.42 -30.15
C SER A 730 30.68 -8.28 -28.76
N MET A 731 31.35 -9.33 -28.28
CA MET A 731 32.01 -9.33 -26.96
C MET A 731 33.52 -9.46 -27.12
N THR A 732 34.25 -8.75 -26.28
CA THR A 732 35.69 -8.90 -26.08
C THR A 732 35.99 -8.96 -24.59
N GLU A 733 36.86 -9.87 -24.18
CA GLU A 733 37.38 -9.86 -22.81
C GLU A 733 38.30 -8.65 -22.63
N GLU A 734 38.07 -7.85 -21.60
CA GLU A 734 38.84 -6.67 -21.27
C GLU A 734 39.13 -6.62 -19.77
N GLY A 735 40.40 -6.82 -19.40
CA GLY A 735 40.80 -6.88 -18.00
C GLY A 735 40.16 -8.08 -17.27
N ASP A 736 39.40 -7.79 -16.22
CA ASP A 736 38.64 -8.75 -15.41
C ASP A 736 37.14 -8.80 -15.77
N GLY A 737 36.76 -8.23 -16.93
CA GLY A 737 35.36 -8.14 -17.36
C GLY A 737 35.15 -8.39 -18.85
N THR A 738 33.87 -8.31 -19.25
CA THR A 738 33.43 -8.49 -20.63
C THR A 738 33.00 -7.14 -21.20
N ALA A 739 33.68 -6.65 -22.24
CA ALA A 739 33.22 -5.49 -23.00
C ALA A 739 32.25 -5.95 -24.09
N LEU A 740 31.01 -5.46 -24.03
CA LEU A 740 29.98 -5.66 -25.03
C LEU A 740 29.85 -4.42 -25.90
N SER A 741 29.94 -4.59 -27.22
CA SER A 741 29.56 -3.55 -28.19
C SER A 741 28.25 -3.95 -28.87
N LEU A 742 27.27 -3.06 -28.83
CA LEU A 742 25.97 -3.19 -29.48
C LEU A 742 25.88 -2.16 -30.60
N ALA A 743 25.85 -2.62 -31.86
CA ALA A 743 25.62 -1.76 -33.01
C ALA A 743 24.12 -1.46 -33.14
N LEU A 744 23.69 -0.28 -32.68
CA LEU A 744 22.31 0.18 -32.77
C LEU A 744 22.14 1.03 -34.04
N ALA A 745 20.89 1.29 -34.45
CA ALA A 745 20.58 1.95 -35.73
C ALA A 745 21.39 3.25 -35.99
N ASP A 746 21.54 4.09 -34.97
CA ASP A 746 22.15 5.42 -35.10
C ASP A 746 23.45 5.58 -34.30
N ASN A 747 23.85 4.58 -33.50
CA ASN A 747 25.03 4.68 -32.63
C ASN A 747 25.51 3.31 -32.14
N THR A 748 26.73 3.25 -31.61
CA THR A 748 27.24 2.04 -30.93
C THR A 748 27.22 2.27 -29.43
N ALA A 749 26.52 1.41 -28.70
CA ALA A 749 26.64 1.36 -27.25
C ALA A 749 27.79 0.42 -26.86
N ARG A 750 28.65 0.86 -25.94
CA ARG A 750 29.68 0.01 -25.33
C ARG A 750 29.40 -0.14 -23.85
N VAL A 751 29.29 -1.37 -23.37
CA VAL A 751 29.07 -1.70 -21.96
C VAL A 751 30.20 -2.59 -21.47
N LEU A 752 31.01 -2.10 -20.53
CA LEU A 752 32.01 -2.93 -19.84
C LEU A 752 31.36 -3.54 -18.60
N LEU A 753 31.19 -4.86 -18.61
CA LEU A 753 30.56 -5.62 -17.54
C LEU A 753 31.64 -6.27 -16.68
N GLN A 754 31.70 -5.91 -15.40
CA GLN A 754 32.58 -6.51 -14.41
C GLN A 754 31.75 -7.07 -13.25
N LYS A 755 32.39 -7.92 -12.45
CA LYS A 755 31.76 -8.55 -11.28
C LYS A 755 31.14 -7.52 -10.33
N GLU A 756 31.90 -6.50 -9.96
CA GLU A 756 31.52 -5.51 -8.93
C GLU A 756 31.05 -4.17 -9.48
N ARG A 757 31.17 -3.95 -10.79
CA ARG A 757 30.89 -2.67 -11.42
C ARG A 757 30.56 -2.83 -12.89
N PHE A 758 30.11 -1.75 -13.51
CA PHE A 758 29.94 -1.68 -14.95
C PHE A 758 30.13 -0.25 -15.44
N GLN A 759 30.53 -0.12 -16.71
CA GLN A 759 30.64 1.17 -17.38
C GLN A 759 29.78 1.17 -18.64
N VAL A 760 29.03 2.25 -18.86
CA VAL A 760 28.24 2.44 -20.09
C VAL A 760 28.77 3.66 -20.81
N HIS A 761 29.07 3.47 -22.10
CA HIS A 761 29.32 4.53 -23.05
C HIS A 761 28.24 4.48 -24.16
N TYR A 762 27.36 5.48 -24.20
CA TYR A 762 26.29 5.58 -25.20
C TYR A 762 25.85 7.03 -25.41
N GLY A 763 26.03 7.55 -26.63
CA GLY A 763 25.77 8.96 -26.92
C GLY A 763 26.68 9.86 -26.08
N SER A 764 26.08 10.73 -25.25
CA SER A 764 26.82 11.57 -24.30
C SER A 764 27.04 10.93 -22.93
N LEU A 765 26.44 9.76 -22.67
CA LEU A 765 26.62 9.04 -21.42
C LEU A 765 27.97 8.33 -21.45
N ASP A 766 28.82 8.63 -20.46
CA ASP A 766 30.03 7.88 -20.14
C ASP A 766 30.12 7.83 -18.62
N THR A 767 29.69 6.72 -18.03
CA THR A 767 29.52 6.63 -16.57
C THR A 767 29.83 5.22 -16.10
N THR A 768 30.43 5.16 -14.91
CA THR A 768 30.77 3.92 -14.21
C THR A 768 29.94 3.84 -12.93
N TRP A 769 29.35 2.68 -12.67
CA TRP A 769 28.60 2.39 -11.45
C TRP A 769 29.24 1.22 -10.72
N GLU A 770 29.35 1.31 -9.40
CA GLU A 770 29.81 0.22 -8.54
C GLU A 770 28.63 -0.38 -7.77
N ASP A 771 28.49 -1.71 -7.76
CA ASP A 771 27.36 -2.37 -7.10
C ASP A 771 27.36 -2.20 -5.57
N ASN A 772 28.54 -1.93 -4.98
CA ASN A 772 28.74 -1.83 -3.53
C ASN A 772 28.53 -0.42 -2.97
N GLU A 773 28.26 0.57 -3.81
CA GLU A 773 27.85 1.88 -3.31
C GLU A 773 26.45 1.78 -2.70
N ASP A 774 26.34 2.16 -1.43
CA ASP A 774 25.09 2.16 -0.69
C ASP A 774 24.12 3.13 -1.40
N GLY A 775 23.08 2.59 -2.06
CA GLY A 775 22.15 3.32 -2.93
C GLY A 775 21.33 4.42 -2.26
N ARG A 776 21.65 4.78 -1.01
CA ARG A 776 21.10 5.92 -0.26
C ARG A 776 21.79 7.26 -0.57
N LYS A 777 22.83 7.27 -1.41
CA LYS A 777 23.62 8.47 -1.75
C LYS A 777 23.21 9.20 -3.04
N PHE A 778 22.09 8.85 -3.68
CA PHE A 778 21.65 9.46 -4.94
C PHE A 778 20.28 10.12 -4.83
#